data_AF-A0A3D8P4L6-F1
#
_entry.id   AF-A0A3D8P4L6-F1
#
_cell.length_a   1.000
_cell.length_b   1.000
_cell.length_c   1.000
_cell.angle_alpha   90.00
_cell.angle_beta   90.00
_cell.angle_gamma   90.00
#
_symmetry.space_group_name_H-M   'P 1'
#
loop_
_entity.id
_entity.type
_entity.pdbx_description
1 polymer ?
#
loop_
_entity_poly.entity_id
_entity_poly.type
_entity_poly.pdbx_seq_one_letter_code
_entity_poly.pdbx_strand_id
1 'polypeptide(L)'
;MARRLSREEAKRRIEELRREIAYHDYRYYVLDSPVISDAEYDRLMLELMALEEAFPEFITPNSPTQRVGGAPREGFPTVRHLVPMLSLANAFEPGDLRDFDRRVKEALPGEKVEYVVEPKIDGLAVSLLYRNGEFVQGATRGDGEVGEDVTPNLRTIRSIPLRFLKDAPPLVEVRGEAFMPKEAFVKLNERREEEGEPPFANPRNAAAGSIRQLDPRVTAGRKLDFFAYGIGYYEGISFSTHWEVLDWLAEQGFRVNEHRRLFSSIDEVIDYVLSWQNRRFDLPYVIDGMVVKVNSLEQQARLGATMKSPRWAVAFKFPPEEAVTKLRRIEISVGRTGVLTPVAVFDPVQIAGTTVSRATLHNEDLIREKDIRVGDYIVVHKAGDVIPEVVRSLPERRTGEEQIFRMPDHCPVCGAKTIREKGEVAVRCPNISCPARLKESIFHFASRNAMDIRGLGKVLVEQLVDRGLVKSVADIYFLRREDLLRLERMGPKSTANLLREIEESKGRELHRLIFGLGIRHVGERAAKLLAEHFGSIDRLARATEEELTAIPEIGPKIAASVRAFFAEPRNLEVIERLREAGVRLETGEEMQKEGPLKGKVFVLTGALKSFTREEAKALIERLGGRVASSVSRRTDYVVVGENPGSKYDRARELGIKMLNEEEFKRLLGLES
;
A
#
# COMPACT_ATOMS: atom_id res chain seq x y z
N MET A 1 25.95 4.09 23.05
CA MET A 1 25.65 5.07 24.12
C MET A 1 24.58 4.58 25.11
N ALA A 2 23.60 3.77 24.71
CA ALA A 2 22.50 3.30 25.59
C ALA A 2 22.92 2.53 26.88
N ARG A 3 24.05 1.81 26.88
CA ARG A 3 24.52 1.01 28.05
C ARG A 3 25.13 1.82 29.22
N ARG A 4 25.10 3.16 29.20
CA ARG A 4 25.70 4.04 30.23
C ARG A 4 24.70 4.90 31.01
N LEU A 5 23.41 4.88 30.68
CA LEU A 5 22.38 5.66 31.36
C LEU A 5 21.80 4.86 32.52
N SER A 6 21.58 5.51 33.66
CA SER A 6 20.78 4.91 34.74
C SER A 6 19.32 4.76 34.29
N ARG A 7 18.57 3.86 34.95
CA ARG A 7 17.16 3.60 34.63
C ARG A 7 16.29 4.87 34.64
N GLU A 8 16.57 5.78 35.57
CA GLU A 8 15.81 7.00 35.77
C GLU A 8 16.16 8.07 34.72
N GLU A 9 17.43 8.14 34.32
CA GLU A 9 17.87 8.98 33.20
C GLU A 9 17.34 8.47 31.86
N ALA A 10 17.31 7.15 31.65
CA ALA A 10 16.73 6.55 30.46
C ALA A 10 15.24 6.85 30.34
N LYS A 11 14.48 6.72 31.44
CA LYS A 11 13.06 7.09 31.48
C LYS A 11 12.84 8.56 31.14
N ARG A 12 13.63 9.47 31.73
CA ARG A 12 13.53 10.91 31.46
C ARG A 12 13.85 11.22 29.99
N ARG A 13 14.93 10.64 29.44
CA ARG A 13 15.34 10.83 28.05
C ARG A 13 14.33 10.28 27.05
N ILE A 14 13.73 9.12 27.33
CA ILE A 14 12.65 8.54 26.50
C ILE A 14 11.45 9.49 26.45
N GLU A 15 11.04 10.06 27.59
CA GLU A 15 9.93 11.02 27.63
C GLU A 15 10.27 12.35 26.92
N GLU A 16 11.50 12.84 27.05
CA GLU A 16 11.98 14.01 26.29
C GLU A 16 11.95 13.75 24.78
N LEU A 17 12.53 12.64 24.32
CA LEU A 17 12.54 12.26 22.90
C LEU A 17 11.13 12.10 22.35
N ARG A 18 10.21 11.48 23.09
CA ARG A 18 8.80 11.36 22.69
C ARG A 18 8.14 12.72 22.49
N ARG A 19 8.40 13.69 23.38
CA ARG A 19 7.88 15.07 23.26
C ARG A 19 8.49 15.81 22.09
N GLU A 20 9.80 15.70 21.91
CA GLU A 20 10.53 16.33 20.81
C GLU A 20 10.06 15.80 19.45
N ILE A 21 9.96 14.47 19.31
CA ILE A 21 9.44 13.82 18.09
C ILE A 21 7.98 14.22 17.85
N ALA A 22 7.12 14.26 18.88
CA ALA A 22 5.73 14.70 18.71
C ALA A 22 5.63 16.16 18.22
N TYR A 23 6.48 17.05 18.73
CA TYR A 23 6.58 18.43 18.26
C TYR A 23 7.03 18.50 16.79
N HIS A 24 8.05 17.73 16.40
CA HIS A 24 8.53 17.70 15.01
C HIS A 24 7.54 17.07 14.04
N ASP A 25 6.83 16.01 14.46
CA ASP A 25 5.74 15.42 13.69
C ASP A 25 4.63 16.45 13.44
N TYR A 26 4.25 17.23 14.46
CA TYR A 26 3.28 18.31 14.30
C TYR A 26 3.76 19.36 13.30
N ARG A 27 5.02 19.82 13.42
CA ARG A 27 5.62 20.79 12.48
C ARG A 27 5.64 20.26 11.05
N TYR A 28 5.95 18.99 10.86
CA TYR A 28 6.10 18.38 9.54
C TYR A 28 4.75 18.03 8.91
N TYR A 29 3.89 17.27 9.61
CA TYR A 29 2.67 16.68 9.04
C TYR A 29 1.41 17.53 9.21
N VAL A 30 1.41 18.50 10.12
CA VAL A 30 0.23 19.34 10.41
C VAL A 30 0.43 20.77 9.92
N LEU A 31 1.59 21.35 10.22
CA LEU A 31 1.91 22.74 9.86
C LEU A 31 2.66 22.89 8.53
N ASP A 32 3.07 21.78 7.90
CA ASP A 32 3.86 21.76 6.66
C ASP A 32 5.10 22.71 6.74
N SER A 33 5.70 22.82 7.94
CA SER A 33 6.79 23.76 8.29
C SER A 33 7.83 23.09 9.20
N PRO A 34 8.62 22.13 8.67
CA PRO A 34 9.65 21.44 9.44
C PRO A 34 10.75 22.39 9.93
N VAL A 35 11.26 22.13 11.14
CA VAL A 35 12.33 22.93 11.79
C VAL A 35 13.67 22.20 11.85
N ILE A 36 13.66 20.90 11.59
CA ILE A 36 14.85 20.04 11.54
C ILE A 36 14.84 19.29 10.21
N SER A 37 16.02 18.85 9.79
CA SER A 37 16.19 18.00 8.60
C SER A 37 15.77 16.55 8.86
N ASP A 38 15.46 15.81 7.80
CA ASP A 38 15.12 14.38 7.88
C ASP A 38 16.22 13.57 8.58
N ALA A 39 17.48 13.90 8.34
CA ALA A 39 18.62 13.23 8.97
C ALA A 39 18.71 13.47 10.49
N GLU A 40 18.24 14.63 10.96
CA GLU A 40 18.16 14.94 12.39
C GLU A 40 16.98 14.22 13.04
N TYR A 41 15.82 14.20 12.37
CA TYR A 41 14.65 13.44 12.83
C TYR A 41 14.97 11.94 12.94
N ASP A 42 15.62 11.37 11.93
CA ASP A 42 16.04 9.97 11.93
C ASP A 42 16.98 9.65 13.10
N ARG A 43 17.85 10.58 13.50
CA ARG A 43 18.71 10.42 14.67
C ARG A 43 17.91 10.37 15.96
N LEU A 44 16.91 11.24 16.13
CA LEU A 44 16.01 11.23 17.31
C LEU A 44 15.25 9.90 17.37
N MET A 45 14.75 9.41 16.23
CA MET A 45 14.05 8.12 16.18
C MET A 45 14.97 6.94 16.49
N LEU A 46 16.17 6.91 15.91
CA LEU A 46 17.15 5.85 16.19
C LEU A 46 17.59 5.85 17.66
N GLU A 47 17.73 7.02 18.27
CA GLU A 47 18.03 7.15 19.70
C GLU A 47 16.88 6.58 20.54
N LEU A 48 15.63 6.95 20.25
CA LEU A 48 14.46 6.43 20.94
C LEU A 48 14.35 4.91 20.81
N MET A 49 14.54 4.37 19.60
CA MET A 49 14.54 2.92 19.35
C MET A 49 15.62 2.20 20.17
N ALA A 50 16.84 2.72 20.19
CA ALA A 50 17.94 2.11 20.93
C ALA A 50 17.71 2.14 22.45
N LEU A 51 17.06 3.19 22.97
CA LEU A 51 16.71 3.28 24.38
C LEU A 51 15.55 2.34 24.75
N GLU A 52 14.55 2.23 23.89
CA GLU A 52 13.43 1.30 24.09
C GLU A 52 13.85 -0.17 23.97
N GLU A 53 14.79 -0.50 23.09
CA GLU A 53 15.39 -1.83 23.00
C GLU A 53 16.23 -2.17 24.25
N ALA A 54 16.94 -1.18 24.79
CA ALA A 54 17.75 -1.35 26.01
C ALA A 54 16.89 -1.41 27.29
N PHE A 55 15.73 -0.76 27.31
CA PHE A 55 14.80 -0.71 28.44
C PHE A 55 13.36 -1.05 28.00
N PRO A 56 13.06 -2.33 27.68
CA PRO A 56 11.77 -2.74 27.13
C PRO A 56 10.58 -2.41 28.02
N GLU A 57 10.78 -2.27 29.34
CA GLU A 57 9.70 -1.92 30.28
C GLU A 57 9.14 -0.50 30.07
N PHE A 58 9.86 0.36 29.34
CA PHE A 58 9.42 1.72 29.05
C PHE A 58 8.70 1.85 27.70
N ILE A 59 8.61 0.78 26.91
CA ILE A 59 7.85 0.78 25.66
C ILE A 59 6.37 0.98 25.97
N THR A 60 5.77 2.04 25.43
CA THR A 60 4.33 2.29 25.54
C THR A 60 3.67 2.11 24.17
N PRO A 61 2.38 1.71 24.12
CA PRO A 61 1.64 1.60 22.85
C PRO A 61 1.54 2.91 22.05
N ASN A 62 1.77 4.05 22.71
CA ASN A 62 1.72 5.39 22.14
C ASN A 62 3.12 5.97 21.84
N SER A 63 4.18 5.16 21.94
CA SER A 63 5.51 5.59 21.51
C SER A 63 5.55 5.77 19.98
N PRO A 64 6.24 6.80 19.46
CA PRO A 64 6.44 6.98 18.02
C PRO A 64 7.01 5.76 17.29
N THR A 65 7.80 4.93 17.97
CA THR A 65 8.36 3.66 17.44
C THR A 65 7.29 2.61 17.18
N GLN A 66 6.15 2.68 17.88
CA GLN A 66 5.06 1.69 17.81
C GLN A 66 3.96 2.08 16.82
N ARG A 67 4.09 3.22 16.12
CA ARG A 67 3.08 3.68 15.15
C ARG A 67 2.83 2.72 14.00
N VAL A 68 3.87 2.01 13.56
CA VAL A 68 3.80 1.03 12.47
C VAL A 68 4.18 -0.34 13.04
N GLY A 69 3.28 -0.90 13.84
CA GLY A 69 3.46 -2.18 14.52
C GLY A 69 2.12 -2.79 14.95
N GLY A 70 2.11 -4.11 15.15
CA GLY A 70 0.93 -4.88 15.56
C GLY A 70 0.69 -6.11 14.68
N ALA A 71 0.30 -7.22 15.30
CA ALA A 71 -0.12 -8.41 14.56
C ALA A 71 -1.45 -8.14 13.82
N PRO A 72 -1.66 -8.71 12.62
CA PRO A 72 -2.96 -8.66 11.96
C PRO A 72 -4.06 -9.16 12.89
N ARG A 73 -5.19 -8.44 12.94
CA ARG A 73 -6.34 -8.82 13.77
C ARG A 73 -7.27 -9.77 13.02
N GLU A 74 -8.06 -10.56 13.74
CA GLU A 74 -9.12 -11.39 13.13
C GLU A 74 -10.40 -10.60 12.82
N GLY A 75 -10.58 -9.43 13.45
CA GLY A 75 -11.74 -8.56 13.25
C GLY A 75 -11.67 -7.26 14.06
N PHE A 76 -12.74 -6.47 13.98
CA PHE A 76 -12.87 -5.20 14.70
C PHE A 76 -13.89 -5.33 15.84
N PRO A 77 -13.48 -5.16 17.12
CA PRO A 77 -14.41 -5.06 18.24
C PRO A 77 -15.34 -3.86 18.08
N THR A 78 -16.54 -3.94 18.61
CA THR A 78 -17.47 -2.81 18.66
C THR A 78 -17.23 -1.95 19.90
N VAL A 79 -17.35 -0.64 19.75
CA VAL A 79 -17.18 0.37 20.82
C VAL A 79 -18.39 1.27 20.83
N ARG A 80 -18.97 1.48 22.01
CA ARG A 80 -20.05 2.45 22.19
C ARG A 80 -19.45 3.84 22.41
N HIS A 81 -19.93 4.82 21.66
CA HIS A 81 -19.51 6.21 21.81
C HIS A 81 -20.04 6.80 23.12
N LEU A 82 -19.25 7.67 23.77
CA LEU A 82 -19.65 8.34 25.00
C LEU A 82 -20.79 9.31 24.77
N VAL A 83 -20.79 9.96 23.60
CA VAL A 83 -21.87 10.81 23.10
C VAL A 83 -22.19 10.33 21.69
N PRO A 84 -23.48 10.27 21.28
CA PRO A 84 -23.82 9.86 19.92
C PRO A 84 -23.15 10.73 18.83
N MET A 85 -22.70 10.10 17.75
CA MET A 85 -22.19 10.74 16.54
C MET A 85 -23.30 10.85 15.51
N LEU A 86 -24.00 11.99 15.50
CA LEU A 86 -25.12 12.26 14.60
C LEU A 86 -24.65 12.59 13.17
N SER A 87 -25.57 12.46 12.21
CA SER A 87 -25.36 12.96 10.84
C SER A 87 -25.79 14.42 10.73
N LEU A 88 -25.43 15.11 9.65
CA LEU A 88 -25.88 16.47 9.38
C LEU A 88 -27.10 16.48 8.47
N ALA A 89 -28.00 17.46 8.66
CA ALA A 89 -29.02 17.78 7.67
C ALA A 89 -28.35 18.35 6.41
N ASN A 90 -28.95 18.13 5.24
CA ASN A 90 -28.42 18.63 3.98
C ASN A 90 -29.16 19.89 3.53
N ALA A 91 -28.41 20.82 2.92
CA ALA A 91 -28.88 21.94 2.13
C ALA A 91 -28.26 21.83 0.73
N PHE A 92 -28.97 22.25 -0.31
CA PHE A 92 -28.53 22.17 -1.70
C PHE A 92 -28.58 23.52 -2.41
N GLU A 93 -29.43 24.44 -1.94
CA GLU A 93 -29.58 25.77 -2.51
C GLU A 93 -29.57 26.88 -1.44
N PRO A 94 -29.27 28.14 -1.80
CA PRO A 94 -29.19 29.25 -0.84
C PRO A 94 -30.47 29.45 0.00
N GLY A 95 -31.63 29.11 -0.57
CA GLY A 95 -32.92 29.12 0.16
C GLY A 95 -32.91 28.22 1.39
N ASP A 96 -32.31 27.03 1.29
CA ASP A 96 -32.21 26.08 2.40
C ASP A 96 -31.41 26.62 3.59
N LEU A 97 -30.37 27.43 3.33
CA LEU A 97 -29.57 28.08 4.37
C LEU A 97 -30.33 29.21 5.06
N ARG A 98 -31.11 29.99 4.31
CA ARG A 98 -32.00 31.01 4.90
C ARG A 98 -33.09 30.37 5.75
N ASP A 99 -33.61 29.23 5.30
CA ASP A 99 -34.58 28.43 6.04
C ASP A 99 -34.00 27.84 7.32
N PHE A 100 -32.74 27.42 7.29
CA PHE A 100 -32.00 27.00 8.47
C PHE A 100 -31.82 28.16 9.47
N ASP A 101 -31.35 29.33 9.02
CA ASP A 101 -31.20 30.53 9.86
C ASP A 101 -32.53 30.98 10.48
N ARG A 102 -33.62 30.97 9.71
CA ARG A 102 -34.96 31.27 10.21
C ARG A 102 -35.34 30.36 11.38
N ARG A 103 -35.20 29.04 11.22
CA ARG A 103 -35.52 28.06 12.29
C ARG A 103 -34.63 28.24 13.52
N VAL A 104 -33.37 28.59 13.34
CA VAL A 104 -32.44 28.87 14.45
C VAL A 104 -32.88 30.11 15.23
N LYS A 105 -33.21 31.21 14.54
CA LYS A 105 -33.67 32.47 15.15
C LYS A 105 -35.05 32.34 15.81
N GLU A 106 -35.96 31.56 15.24
CA GLU A 106 -37.26 31.25 15.86
C GLU A 106 -37.10 30.53 17.20
N ALA A 107 -36.10 29.65 17.33
CA ALA A 107 -35.80 28.95 18.57
C ALA A 107 -34.97 29.79 19.57
N LEU A 108 -34.38 30.90 19.12
CA LEU A 108 -33.51 31.80 19.91
C LEU A 108 -33.98 33.27 19.74
N PRO A 109 -35.21 33.61 20.15
CA PRO A 109 -35.79 34.91 19.87
C PRO A 109 -35.03 36.06 20.54
N GLY A 110 -34.61 37.05 19.74
CA GLY A 110 -33.92 38.25 20.23
C GLY A 110 -32.43 38.08 20.50
N GLU A 111 -31.87 36.90 20.24
CA GLU A 111 -30.44 36.64 20.42
C GLU A 111 -29.64 36.90 19.15
N LYS A 112 -28.38 37.33 19.33
CA LYS A 112 -27.40 37.35 18.23
C LYS A 112 -26.94 35.92 17.98
N VAL A 113 -26.93 35.51 16.71
CA VAL A 113 -26.43 34.21 16.26
C VAL A 113 -25.22 34.43 15.36
N GLU A 114 -24.15 33.69 15.65
CA GLU A 114 -22.95 33.66 14.83
C GLU A 114 -22.76 32.24 14.26
N TYR A 115 -22.14 32.14 13.10
CA TYR A 115 -21.97 30.90 12.37
C TYR A 115 -20.49 30.62 12.09
N VAL A 116 -20.04 29.43 12.45
CA VAL A 116 -18.75 28.89 12.00
C VAL A 116 -19.00 28.04 10.76
N VAL A 117 -18.28 28.35 9.69
CA VAL A 117 -18.34 27.61 8.43
C VAL A 117 -17.02 26.88 8.20
N GLU A 118 -17.10 25.58 7.97
CA GLU A 118 -15.96 24.68 7.79
C GLU A 118 -16.12 23.87 6.50
N PRO A 119 -15.04 23.54 5.76
CA PRO A 119 -15.14 22.62 4.64
C PRO A 119 -15.63 21.24 5.06
N LYS A 120 -16.56 20.67 4.30
CA LYS A 120 -17.09 19.34 4.56
C LYS A 120 -16.19 18.29 3.90
N ILE A 121 -15.24 17.78 4.68
CA ILE A 121 -14.26 16.79 4.20
C ILE A 121 -14.98 15.50 3.76
N ASP A 122 -14.60 14.97 2.60
CA ASP A 122 -15.13 13.70 2.09
C ASP A 122 -14.24 12.53 2.54
N GLY A 123 -14.54 11.97 3.71
CA GLY A 123 -13.76 10.89 4.32
C GLY A 123 -14.62 9.96 5.18
N LEU A 124 -14.00 9.48 6.27
CA LEU A 124 -14.67 8.69 7.30
C LEU A 124 -14.60 9.42 8.65
N ALA A 125 -15.77 9.72 9.21
CA ALA A 125 -15.88 10.24 10.57
C ALA A 125 -15.36 9.23 11.60
N VAL A 126 -14.46 9.71 12.47
CA VAL A 126 -13.85 8.94 13.55
C VAL A 126 -13.87 9.71 14.87
N SER A 127 -13.95 8.96 15.96
CA SER A 127 -13.85 9.44 17.33
C SER A 127 -12.52 8.99 17.93
N LEU A 128 -11.81 9.89 18.61
CA LEU A 128 -10.52 9.66 19.23
C LEU A 128 -10.62 10.01 20.72
N LEU A 129 -10.58 9.01 21.58
CA LEU A 129 -10.58 9.18 23.02
C LEU A 129 -9.15 9.35 23.53
N TYR A 130 -8.95 10.43 24.29
CA TYR A 130 -7.71 10.75 24.99
C TYR A 130 -7.94 10.77 26.49
N ARG A 131 -7.03 10.15 27.24
CA ARG A 131 -7.03 10.17 28.71
C ARG A 131 -5.73 10.78 29.21
N ASN A 132 -5.82 11.85 30.00
CA ASN A 132 -4.66 12.63 30.45
C ASN A 132 -3.71 12.99 29.28
N GLY A 133 -4.30 13.27 28.11
CA GLY A 133 -3.58 13.66 26.90
C GLY A 133 -2.96 12.53 26.10
N GLU A 134 -3.13 11.26 26.49
CA GLU A 134 -2.66 10.12 25.71
C GLU A 134 -3.79 9.47 24.90
N PHE A 135 -3.50 9.11 23.64
CA PHE A 135 -4.47 8.47 22.76
C PHE A 135 -4.76 7.03 23.21
N VAL A 136 -5.99 6.76 23.67
CA VAL A 136 -6.34 5.46 24.25
C VAL A 136 -7.21 4.60 23.35
N GLN A 137 -8.15 5.19 22.61
CA GLN A 137 -9.09 4.44 21.78
C GLN A 137 -9.55 5.29 20.60
N GLY A 138 -9.59 4.70 19.41
CA GLY A 138 -10.15 5.30 18.21
C GLY A 138 -11.24 4.42 17.61
N ALA A 139 -12.37 5.02 17.27
CA ALA A 139 -13.53 4.30 16.74
C ALA A 139 -14.10 4.96 15.47
N THR A 140 -14.61 4.16 14.54
CA THR A 140 -15.42 4.67 13.42
C THR A 140 -16.77 5.17 13.92
N ARG A 141 -17.48 5.98 13.15
CA ARG A 141 -18.88 6.35 13.47
C ARG A 141 -19.82 5.15 13.66
N GLY A 142 -19.76 4.15 12.78
CA GLY A 142 -20.74 3.07 12.71
C GLY A 142 -22.18 3.59 12.50
N ASP A 143 -23.11 3.17 13.35
CA ASP A 143 -24.52 3.62 13.33
C ASP A 143 -24.75 4.97 14.03
N GLY A 144 -23.71 5.52 14.68
CA GLY A 144 -23.75 6.75 15.46
C GLY A 144 -23.75 6.54 16.96
N GLU A 145 -24.18 5.37 17.45
CA GLU A 145 -24.07 4.99 18.87
C GLU A 145 -22.94 4.00 19.10
N VAL A 146 -22.75 3.07 18.16
CA VAL A 146 -21.75 2.01 18.20
C VAL A 146 -20.91 2.05 16.93
N GLY A 147 -19.60 2.09 17.12
CA GLY A 147 -18.57 2.06 16.09
C GLY A 147 -17.67 0.82 16.17
N GLU A 148 -16.74 0.71 15.24
CA GLU A 148 -15.68 -0.29 15.22
C GLU A 148 -14.38 0.29 15.83
N ASP A 149 -13.72 -0.45 16.72
CA ASP A 149 -12.41 -0.10 17.27
C ASP A 149 -11.32 -0.25 16.21
N VAL A 150 -10.89 0.89 15.68
CA VAL A 150 -9.83 1.00 14.68
C VAL A 150 -8.59 1.71 15.24
N THR A 151 -8.37 1.62 16.55
CA THR A 151 -7.27 2.29 17.25
C THR A 151 -5.91 2.05 16.60
N PRO A 152 -5.51 0.80 16.28
CA PRO A 152 -4.20 0.54 15.67
C PRO A 152 -4.04 1.20 14.29
N ASN A 153 -5.12 1.25 13.51
CA ASN A 153 -5.15 1.83 12.17
C ASN A 153 -5.03 3.36 12.25
N LEU A 154 -5.75 3.99 13.18
CA LEU A 154 -5.70 5.43 13.42
C LEU A 154 -4.34 5.90 13.95
N ARG A 155 -3.65 5.08 14.76
CA ARG A 155 -2.26 5.38 15.20
C ARG A 155 -1.28 5.51 14.03
N THR A 156 -1.56 4.91 12.88
CA THR A 156 -0.70 5.01 11.70
C THR A 156 -0.79 6.36 10.99
N ILE A 157 -1.86 7.13 11.25
CA ILE A 157 -2.09 8.45 10.64
C ILE A 157 -1.22 9.48 11.36
N ARG A 158 -0.27 10.07 10.63
CA ARG A 158 0.77 10.91 11.22
C ARG A 158 0.27 12.25 11.77
N SER A 159 -0.81 12.78 11.20
CA SER A 159 -1.48 14.00 11.66
C SER A 159 -2.34 13.80 12.92
N ILE A 160 -2.52 12.56 13.38
CA ILE A 160 -3.15 12.29 14.68
C ILE A 160 -2.05 12.30 15.76
N PRO A 161 -2.12 13.24 16.72
CA PRO A 161 -1.18 13.27 17.84
C PRO A 161 -1.43 12.04 18.73
N LEU A 162 -0.40 11.25 19.01
CA LEU A 162 -0.51 10.18 20.01
C LEU A 162 -0.55 10.72 21.44
N ARG A 163 -0.04 11.94 21.62
CA ARG A 163 -0.06 12.69 22.85
C ARG A 163 -0.28 14.17 22.56
N PHE A 164 -1.04 14.85 23.41
CA PHE A 164 -1.22 16.30 23.33
C PHE A 164 0.08 17.06 23.54
N LEU A 165 0.20 18.22 22.86
CA LEU A 165 1.36 19.11 22.97
C LEU A 165 1.38 19.94 24.24
N LYS A 166 0.21 20.25 24.81
CA LYS A 166 0.04 21.08 26.00
C LYS A 166 -0.62 20.29 27.14
N ASP A 167 -0.92 20.99 28.25
CA ASP A 167 -1.63 20.44 29.39
C ASP A 167 -2.94 19.80 28.98
N ALA A 168 -3.14 18.59 29.50
CA ALA A 168 -4.19 17.72 29.02
C ALA A 168 -5.32 17.55 30.05
N PRO A 169 -6.58 17.66 29.60
CA PRO A 169 -7.74 17.32 30.41
C PRO A 169 -7.73 15.83 30.81
N PRO A 170 -8.43 15.46 31.91
CA PRO A 170 -8.56 14.07 32.34
C PRO A 170 -9.10 13.14 31.24
N LEU A 171 -10.12 13.59 30.51
CA LEU A 171 -10.75 12.83 29.44
C LEU A 171 -11.31 13.76 28.37
N VAL A 172 -10.98 13.51 27.10
CA VAL A 172 -11.58 14.20 25.94
C VAL A 172 -11.78 13.22 24.79
N GLU A 173 -12.96 13.27 24.18
CA GLU A 173 -13.29 12.66 22.90
C GLU A 173 -13.16 13.70 21.78
N VAL A 174 -12.13 13.58 20.94
CA VAL A 174 -11.93 14.41 19.76
C VAL A 174 -12.63 13.78 18.56
N ARG A 175 -13.37 14.57 17.79
CA ARG A 175 -14.07 14.13 16.57
C ARG A 175 -13.44 14.77 15.35
N GLY A 176 -13.30 13.98 14.31
CA GLY A 176 -12.75 14.45 13.05
C GLY A 176 -13.02 13.52 11.89
N GLU A 177 -12.54 13.92 10.72
CA GLU A 177 -12.66 13.16 9.50
C GLU A 177 -11.28 12.63 9.11
N ALA A 178 -11.15 11.31 9.02
CA ALA A 178 -9.98 10.69 8.41
C ALA A 178 -10.24 10.57 6.91
N PHE A 179 -9.35 11.13 6.09
CA PHE A 179 -9.53 11.25 4.65
C PHE A 179 -8.28 10.84 3.89
N MET A 180 -8.44 10.66 2.57
CA MET A 180 -7.33 10.36 1.66
C MET A 180 -7.02 11.60 0.81
N PRO A 181 -5.80 12.17 0.90
CA PRO A 181 -5.38 13.25 0.01
C PRO A 181 -5.49 12.85 -1.47
N LYS A 182 -5.75 13.82 -2.36
CA LYS A 182 -5.97 13.59 -3.80
C LYS A 182 -4.80 12.82 -4.44
N GLU A 183 -3.57 13.20 -4.13
CA GLU A 183 -2.37 12.54 -4.67
C GLU A 183 -2.25 11.08 -4.19
N ALA A 184 -2.56 10.81 -2.92
CA ALA A 184 -2.53 9.46 -2.37
C ALA A 184 -3.59 8.57 -3.02
N PHE A 185 -4.79 9.12 -3.30
CA PHE A 185 -5.86 8.43 -4.00
C PHE A 185 -5.49 8.04 -5.43
N VAL A 186 -4.92 8.97 -6.20
CA VAL A 186 -4.46 8.71 -7.58
C VAL A 186 -3.42 7.59 -7.59
N LYS A 187 -2.37 7.71 -6.77
CA LYS A 187 -1.31 6.70 -6.66
C LYS A 187 -1.84 5.33 -6.23
N LEU A 188 -2.82 5.32 -5.34
CA LEU A 188 -3.43 4.07 -4.89
C LEU A 188 -4.20 3.38 -6.03
N ASN A 189 -5.00 4.13 -6.79
CA ASN A 189 -5.75 3.56 -7.90
C ASN A 189 -4.84 3.10 -9.04
N GLU A 190 -3.80 3.87 -9.37
CA GLU A 190 -2.77 3.45 -10.34
C GLU A 190 -2.16 2.10 -9.97
N ARG A 191 -1.78 1.92 -8.69
CA ARG A 191 -1.23 0.66 -8.19
C ARG A 191 -2.25 -0.49 -8.27
N ARG A 192 -3.52 -0.25 -7.93
CA ARG A 192 -4.58 -1.26 -8.01
C ARG A 192 -4.81 -1.71 -9.45
N GLU A 193 -4.85 -0.77 -10.39
CA GLU A 193 -4.99 -1.07 -11.82
C GLU A 193 -3.79 -1.90 -12.33
N GLU A 194 -2.55 -1.56 -11.90
CA GLU A 194 -1.35 -2.33 -12.23
C GLU A 194 -1.39 -3.76 -11.67
N GLU A 195 -1.94 -3.94 -10.47
CA GLU A 195 -2.15 -5.23 -9.81
C GLU A 195 -3.34 -6.01 -10.42
N GLY A 196 -4.18 -5.36 -11.23
CA GLY A 196 -5.41 -5.93 -11.82
C GLY A 196 -6.60 -5.95 -10.86
N GLU A 197 -6.52 -5.19 -9.77
CA GLU A 197 -7.61 -4.99 -8.81
C GLU A 197 -8.54 -3.84 -9.25
N PRO A 198 -9.83 -3.89 -8.89
CA PRO A 198 -10.74 -2.78 -9.16
C PRO A 198 -10.30 -1.51 -8.40
N PRO A 199 -10.25 -0.35 -9.07
CA PRO A 199 -9.94 0.91 -8.42
C PRO A 199 -11.06 1.34 -7.48
N PHE A 200 -10.74 2.18 -6.52
CA PHE A 200 -11.75 2.81 -5.66
C PHE A 200 -12.47 3.93 -6.41
N ALA A 201 -13.80 3.96 -6.27
CA ALA A 201 -14.66 4.94 -6.94
C ALA A 201 -14.45 6.39 -6.47
N ASN A 202 -14.09 6.59 -5.20
CA ASN A 202 -13.82 7.93 -4.65
C ASN A 202 -12.88 7.87 -3.44
N PRO A 203 -12.26 9.00 -3.05
CA PRO A 203 -11.38 9.09 -1.90
C PRO A 203 -12.03 8.66 -0.58
N ARG A 204 -13.33 8.91 -0.39
CA ARG A 204 -14.09 8.44 0.78
C ARG A 204 -14.07 6.93 0.93
N ASN A 205 -14.42 6.20 -0.14
CA ASN A 205 -14.43 4.74 -0.13
C ASN A 205 -13.01 4.19 0.04
N ALA A 206 -12.02 4.84 -0.57
CA ALA A 206 -10.62 4.49 -0.38
C ALA A 206 -10.16 4.70 1.07
N ALA A 207 -10.54 5.80 1.72
CA ALA A 207 -10.24 6.10 3.12
C ALA A 207 -10.91 5.09 4.06
N ALA A 208 -12.21 4.84 3.88
CA ALA A 208 -12.95 3.89 4.69
C ALA A 208 -12.39 2.45 4.56
N GLY A 209 -12.11 2.01 3.33
CA GLY A 209 -11.48 0.72 3.07
C GLY A 209 -10.06 0.62 3.63
N SER A 210 -9.32 1.73 3.65
CA SER A 210 -7.96 1.80 4.22
C SER A 210 -7.97 1.74 5.74
N ILE A 211 -8.93 2.37 6.42
CA ILE A 211 -9.06 2.32 7.88
C ILE A 211 -9.47 0.92 8.35
N ARG A 212 -10.31 0.23 7.58
CA ARG A 212 -10.82 -1.11 7.90
C ARG A 212 -9.92 -2.26 7.45
N GLN A 213 -8.60 -2.05 7.45
CA GLN A 213 -7.63 -3.10 7.19
C GLN A 213 -7.28 -3.86 8.47
N LEU A 214 -7.35 -5.19 8.44
CA LEU A 214 -7.00 -6.05 9.58
C LEU A 214 -5.52 -5.91 9.97
N ASP A 215 -4.67 -5.61 9.00
CA ASP A 215 -3.25 -5.31 9.19
C ASP A 215 -3.01 -3.79 9.12
N PRO A 216 -2.67 -3.13 10.24
CA PRO A 216 -2.39 -1.69 10.27
C PRO A 216 -1.25 -1.25 9.34
N ARG A 217 -0.33 -2.15 8.99
CA ARG A 217 0.77 -1.85 8.05
C ARG A 217 0.24 -1.53 6.67
N VAL A 218 -0.89 -2.11 6.28
CA VAL A 218 -1.57 -1.75 5.03
C VAL A 218 -2.07 -0.31 5.12
N THR A 219 -2.76 0.07 6.19
CA THR A 219 -3.24 1.44 6.45
C THR A 219 -2.12 2.47 6.40
N ALA A 220 -0.98 2.16 7.05
CA ALA A 220 0.19 3.04 7.06
C ALA A 220 0.70 3.33 5.63
N GLY A 221 0.65 2.34 4.74
CA GLY A 221 1.02 2.49 3.33
C GLY A 221 0.03 3.33 2.50
N ARG A 222 -1.18 3.61 3.00
CA ARG A 222 -2.23 4.36 2.29
C ARG A 222 -2.13 5.87 2.46
N LYS A 223 -1.24 6.34 3.35
CA LYS A 223 -0.97 7.77 3.60
C LYS A 223 -2.25 8.58 3.85
N LEU A 224 -3.10 8.07 4.73
CA LEU A 224 -4.28 8.79 5.19
C LEU A 224 -3.87 10.03 6.00
N ASP A 225 -4.78 10.98 6.06
CA ASP A 225 -4.66 12.22 6.83
C ASP A 225 -5.95 12.47 7.63
N PHE A 226 -5.96 13.46 8.50
CA PHE A 226 -7.03 13.70 9.47
C PHE A 226 -7.24 15.20 9.71
N PHE A 227 -8.50 15.62 9.75
CA PHE A 227 -8.89 16.95 10.25
C PHE A 227 -9.80 16.79 11.47
N ALA A 228 -9.43 17.43 12.58
CA ALA A 228 -10.32 17.58 13.73
C ALA A 228 -11.35 18.68 13.45
N TYR A 229 -12.62 18.44 13.81
CA TYR A 229 -13.73 19.38 13.60
C TYR A 229 -14.59 19.63 14.84
N GLY A 230 -14.27 19.02 15.98
CA GLY A 230 -15.01 19.20 17.21
C GLY A 230 -14.65 18.22 18.32
N ILE A 231 -15.35 18.34 19.43
CA ILE A 231 -15.23 17.47 20.61
C ILE A 231 -16.59 16.85 20.92
N GLY A 232 -16.59 15.64 21.44
CA GLY A 232 -17.78 14.98 21.98
C GLY A 232 -17.83 15.13 23.49
N TYR A 233 -17.49 14.05 24.20
CA TYR A 233 -17.37 14.08 25.67
C TYR A 233 -16.07 14.74 26.14
N TYR A 234 -16.11 15.53 27.22
CA TYR A 234 -14.92 16.11 27.84
C TYR A 234 -15.10 16.38 29.34
N GLU A 235 -14.00 16.33 30.09
CA GLU A 235 -13.94 16.60 31.53
C GLU A 235 -12.85 17.62 31.85
N GLY A 236 -13.07 18.46 32.88
CA GLY A 236 -12.04 19.37 33.41
C GLY A 236 -11.71 20.59 32.56
N ILE A 237 -12.46 20.82 31.47
CA ILE A 237 -12.36 22.00 30.60
C ILE A 237 -13.75 22.52 30.26
N SER A 238 -13.85 23.79 29.90
CA SER A 238 -15.08 24.43 29.42
C SER A 238 -14.77 25.34 28.24
N PHE A 239 -15.74 25.45 27.34
CA PHE A 239 -15.68 26.30 26.16
C PHE A 239 -17.00 27.06 26.04
N SER A 240 -16.95 28.29 25.55
CA SER A 240 -18.14 29.09 25.27
C SER A 240 -18.57 28.94 23.81
N THR A 241 -17.60 28.81 22.92
CA THR A 241 -17.83 28.79 21.47
C THR A 241 -17.17 27.61 20.77
N HIS A 242 -17.76 27.19 19.65
CA HIS A 242 -17.19 26.20 18.75
C HIS A 242 -15.86 26.68 18.16
N TRP A 243 -15.73 27.99 17.92
CA TRP A 243 -14.46 28.58 17.49
C TRP A 243 -13.32 28.34 18.49
N GLU A 244 -13.56 28.55 19.79
CA GLU A 244 -12.60 28.25 20.86
C GLU A 244 -12.21 26.77 20.89
N VAL A 245 -13.17 25.86 20.64
CA VAL A 245 -12.91 24.42 20.55
C VAL A 245 -11.92 24.11 19.41
N LEU A 246 -12.12 24.71 18.24
CA LEU A 246 -11.24 24.52 17.08
C LEU A 246 -9.84 25.09 17.33
N ASP A 247 -9.74 26.25 17.98
CA ASP A 247 -8.45 26.83 18.35
C ASP A 247 -7.73 25.98 19.39
N TRP A 248 -8.44 25.48 20.41
CA TRP A 248 -7.88 24.56 21.39
C TRP A 248 -7.38 23.26 20.75
N LEU A 249 -8.14 22.67 19.83
CA LEU A 249 -7.71 21.47 19.09
C LEU A 249 -6.40 21.70 18.33
N ALA A 250 -6.27 22.86 17.68
CA ALA A 250 -5.03 23.24 17.00
C ALA A 250 -3.86 23.36 18.00
N GLU A 251 -4.09 23.98 19.16
CA GLU A 251 -3.07 24.09 20.21
C GLU A 251 -2.61 22.76 20.79
N GLN A 252 -3.49 21.74 20.84
CA GLN A 252 -3.15 20.40 21.30
C GLN A 252 -2.38 19.56 20.27
N GLY A 253 -2.21 20.05 19.04
CA GLY A 253 -1.46 19.39 17.99
C GLY A 253 -2.31 18.72 16.91
N PHE A 254 -3.62 18.99 16.84
CA PHE A 254 -4.46 18.49 15.76
C PHE A 254 -4.40 19.40 14.54
N ARG A 255 -4.49 18.79 13.36
CA ARG A 255 -4.75 19.52 12.13
C ARG A 255 -6.21 19.97 12.11
N VAL A 256 -6.43 21.28 12.10
CA VAL A 256 -7.76 21.89 11.96
C VAL A 256 -7.78 22.68 10.66
N ASN A 257 -8.88 22.63 9.93
CA ASN A 257 -8.94 23.23 8.59
C ASN A 257 -8.74 24.76 8.67
N GLU A 258 -7.85 25.30 7.84
CA GLU A 258 -7.49 26.72 7.78
C GLU A 258 -8.54 27.60 7.09
N HIS A 259 -9.43 26.98 6.30
CA HIS A 259 -10.52 27.65 5.60
C HIS A 259 -11.77 27.79 6.46
N ARG A 260 -11.68 27.51 7.77
CA ARG A 260 -12.73 27.84 8.73
C ARG A 260 -12.90 29.36 8.82
N ARG A 261 -14.15 29.83 8.88
CA ARG A 261 -14.47 31.27 9.02
C ARG A 261 -15.67 31.46 9.94
N LEU A 262 -15.65 32.57 10.67
CA LEU A 262 -16.72 33.00 11.56
C LEU A 262 -17.51 34.13 10.88
N PHE A 263 -18.83 34.05 10.91
CA PHE A 263 -19.75 35.01 10.31
C PHE A 263 -20.82 35.44 11.29
N SER A 264 -21.30 36.67 11.16
CA SER A 264 -22.44 37.20 11.93
C SER A 264 -23.74 37.27 11.12
N SER A 265 -23.69 36.95 9.82
CA SER A 265 -24.83 37.02 8.90
C SER A 265 -24.94 35.75 8.03
N ILE A 266 -26.15 35.26 7.83
CA ILE A 266 -26.41 34.10 6.95
C ILE A 266 -26.15 34.43 5.47
N ASP A 267 -26.33 35.69 5.05
CA ASP A 267 -26.06 36.07 3.66
C ASP A 267 -24.55 36.04 3.36
N GLU A 268 -23.71 36.46 4.31
CA GLU A 268 -22.25 36.32 4.19
C GLU A 268 -21.82 34.84 4.15
N VAL A 269 -22.50 33.98 4.93
CA VAL A 269 -22.28 32.53 4.88
C VAL A 269 -22.62 31.98 3.50
N ILE A 270 -23.76 32.38 2.92
CA ILE A 270 -24.18 31.95 1.58
C ILE A 270 -23.14 32.34 0.54
N ASP A 271 -22.69 33.60 0.53
CA ASP A 271 -21.67 34.07 -0.41
C ASP A 271 -20.36 33.29 -0.27
N TYR A 272 -19.93 33.03 0.97
CA TYR A 272 -18.73 32.25 1.23
C TYR A 272 -18.86 30.80 0.74
N VAL A 273 -19.97 30.13 1.05
CA VAL A 273 -20.23 28.75 0.66
C VAL A 273 -20.31 28.60 -0.86
N LEU A 274 -20.97 29.52 -1.55
CA LEU A 274 -21.04 29.53 -3.01
C LEU A 274 -19.67 29.78 -3.65
N SER A 275 -18.83 30.63 -3.05
CA SER A 275 -17.46 30.85 -3.53
C SER A 275 -16.61 29.57 -3.55
N TRP A 276 -16.91 28.62 -2.66
CA TRP A 276 -16.20 27.34 -2.55
C TRP A 276 -16.59 26.31 -3.60
N GLN A 277 -17.69 26.50 -4.35
CA GLN A 277 -18.10 25.56 -5.40
C GLN A 277 -16.98 25.33 -6.42
N ASN A 278 -16.27 26.39 -6.82
CA ASN A 278 -15.16 26.30 -7.78
C ASN A 278 -13.80 26.15 -7.09
N ARG A 279 -13.59 26.82 -5.94
CA ARG A 279 -12.29 26.79 -5.24
C ARG A 279 -11.94 25.43 -4.64
N ARG A 280 -12.94 24.55 -4.44
CA ARG A 280 -12.71 23.20 -3.90
C ARG A 280 -11.77 22.34 -4.75
N PHE A 281 -11.68 22.63 -6.05
CA PHE A 281 -10.84 21.87 -6.97
C PHE A 281 -9.34 22.10 -6.74
N ASP A 282 -8.97 23.25 -6.18
CA ASP A 282 -7.59 23.63 -5.88
C ASP A 282 -7.06 23.01 -4.58
N LEU A 283 -7.94 22.46 -3.73
CA LEU A 283 -7.55 21.85 -2.46
C LEU A 283 -6.81 20.53 -2.69
N PRO A 284 -5.81 20.18 -1.85
CA PRO A 284 -5.12 18.89 -1.92
C PRO A 284 -5.96 17.70 -1.42
N TYR A 285 -7.19 17.96 -0.98
CA TYR A 285 -8.17 17.00 -0.49
C TYR A 285 -9.55 17.29 -1.09
N VAL A 286 -10.49 16.38 -0.91
CA VAL A 286 -11.85 16.48 -1.46
C VAL A 286 -12.81 16.97 -0.40
N ILE A 287 -13.68 17.89 -0.80
CA ILE A 287 -14.81 18.35 0.01
C ILE A 287 -16.08 18.18 -0.81
N ASP A 288 -17.15 17.67 -0.20
CA ASP A 288 -18.46 17.48 -0.84
C ASP A 288 -19.43 18.62 -0.54
N GLY A 289 -18.95 19.66 0.14
CA GLY A 289 -19.75 20.80 0.58
C GLY A 289 -19.06 21.64 1.64
N MET A 290 -19.86 22.46 2.33
CA MET A 290 -19.47 23.22 3.52
C MET A 290 -20.43 22.90 4.66
N VAL A 291 -19.93 22.87 5.90
CA VAL A 291 -20.74 22.71 7.10
C VAL A 291 -20.90 24.08 7.76
N VAL A 292 -22.13 24.47 8.03
CA VAL A 292 -22.49 25.67 8.78
C VAL A 292 -22.94 25.25 10.17
N LYS A 293 -22.31 25.79 11.22
CA LYS A 293 -22.60 25.48 12.64
C LYS A 293 -22.87 26.77 13.40
N VAL A 294 -23.87 26.79 14.29
CA VAL A 294 -24.03 27.88 15.27
C VAL A 294 -22.80 27.93 16.18
N ASN A 295 -22.21 29.11 16.38
CA ASN A 295 -20.94 29.24 17.10
C ASN A 295 -21.08 29.01 18.62
N SER A 296 -22.11 29.56 19.27
CA SER A 296 -22.28 29.42 20.73
C SER A 296 -22.69 28.01 21.14
N LEU A 297 -21.93 27.38 22.05
CA LEU A 297 -22.22 26.03 22.55
C LEU A 297 -23.47 25.98 23.43
N GLU A 298 -23.78 27.06 24.16
CA GLU A 298 -25.02 27.19 24.92
C GLU A 298 -26.24 27.22 23.98
N GLN A 299 -26.14 27.96 22.87
CA GLN A 299 -27.18 28.00 21.84
C GLN A 299 -27.32 26.63 21.17
N GLN A 300 -26.23 25.92 20.88
CA GLN A 300 -26.29 24.55 20.37
C GLN A 300 -27.02 23.61 21.32
N ALA A 301 -26.75 23.68 22.63
CA ALA A 301 -27.41 22.86 23.64
C ALA A 301 -28.93 23.13 23.71
N ARG A 302 -29.35 24.40 23.64
CA ARG A 302 -30.77 24.80 23.62
C ARG A 302 -31.50 24.40 22.34
N LEU A 303 -30.84 24.52 21.19
CA LEU A 303 -31.37 24.07 19.90
C LEU A 303 -31.52 22.54 19.85
N GLY A 304 -30.61 21.83 20.51
CA GLY A 304 -30.63 20.37 20.60
C GLY A 304 -30.50 19.68 19.25
N ALA A 305 -31.07 18.47 19.15
CA ALA A 305 -31.02 17.64 17.96
C ALA A 305 -32.39 17.04 17.63
N THR A 306 -32.54 16.62 16.38
CA THR A 306 -33.56 15.65 15.97
C THR A 306 -33.05 14.23 16.22
N MET A 307 -33.85 13.20 15.90
CA MET A 307 -33.40 11.80 15.99
C MET A 307 -32.14 11.50 15.15
N LYS A 308 -31.85 12.28 14.09
CA LYS A 308 -30.78 11.98 13.14
C LYS A 308 -29.72 13.07 12.99
N SER A 309 -30.09 14.32 13.26
CA SER A 309 -29.21 15.47 13.02
C SER A 309 -29.38 16.61 14.03
N PRO A 310 -28.29 17.32 14.37
CA PRO A 310 -28.36 18.51 15.20
C PRO A 310 -29.20 19.61 14.52
N ARG A 311 -29.94 20.40 15.31
CA ARG A 311 -30.70 21.55 14.78
C ARG A 311 -29.83 22.79 14.57
N TRP A 312 -28.62 22.78 15.12
CA TRP A 312 -27.66 23.86 15.11
C TRP A 312 -26.59 23.73 14.02
N ALA A 313 -26.63 22.69 13.17
CA ALA A 313 -25.71 22.54 12.06
C ALA A 313 -26.35 21.96 10.80
N VAL A 314 -25.88 22.41 9.65
CA VAL A 314 -26.34 21.98 8.32
C VAL A 314 -25.16 21.85 7.36
N ALA A 315 -25.20 20.85 6.48
CA ALA A 315 -24.23 20.62 5.42
C ALA A 315 -24.78 21.14 4.09
N PHE A 316 -24.21 22.21 3.56
CA PHE A 316 -24.48 22.66 2.20
C PHE A 316 -23.68 21.82 1.22
N LYS A 317 -24.34 20.95 0.47
CA LYS A 317 -23.71 20.04 -0.49
C LYS A 317 -23.54 20.69 -1.85
N PHE A 318 -22.40 20.44 -2.46
CA PHE A 318 -22.17 20.87 -3.83
C PHE A 318 -22.72 19.86 -4.83
N PRO A 319 -23.33 20.33 -5.94
CA PRO A 319 -23.75 19.42 -6.99
C PRO A 319 -22.52 18.77 -7.64
N PRO A 320 -22.60 17.47 -8.00
CA PRO A 320 -21.59 16.84 -8.84
C PRO A 320 -21.60 17.51 -10.22
N GLU A 321 -20.42 17.83 -10.74
CA GLU A 321 -20.31 18.43 -12.07
C GLU A 321 -20.22 17.32 -13.11
N GLU A 322 -21.36 17.04 -13.77
CA GLU A 322 -21.44 16.16 -14.93
C GLU A 322 -21.42 16.99 -16.21
N ALA A 323 -20.70 16.51 -17.22
CA ALA A 323 -20.76 17.09 -18.55
C ALA A 323 -21.03 16.01 -19.59
N VAL A 324 -21.75 16.38 -20.65
CA VAL A 324 -22.02 15.51 -21.79
C VAL A 324 -21.05 15.86 -22.91
N THR A 325 -20.36 14.86 -23.44
CA THR A 325 -19.39 15.03 -24.54
C THR A 325 -19.45 13.84 -25.51
N LYS A 326 -18.89 13.98 -26.71
CA LYS A 326 -18.86 12.92 -27.72
C LYS A 326 -17.58 12.10 -27.63
N LEU A 327 -17.71 10.78 -27.47
CA LEU A 327 -16.60 9.84 -27.47
C LEU A 327 -16.07 9.66 -28.89
N ARG A 328 -14.83 10.09 -29.14
CA ARG A 328 -14.21 10.05 -30.47
C ARG A 328 -13.54 8.73 -30.77
N ARG A 329 -12.78 8.21 -29.80
CA ARG A 329 -12.09 6.92 -29.89
C ARG A 329 -11.72 6.41 -28.51
N ILE A 330 -11.35 5.14 -28.45
CA ILE A 330 -10.74 4.54 -27.27
C ILE A 330 -9.31 4.19 -27.63
N GLU A 331 -8.35 4.80 -26.92
CA GLU A 331 -6.93 4.48 -27.04
C GLU A 331 -6.54 3.43 -25.99
N ILE A 332 -5.48 2.68 -26.24
CA ILE A 332 -4.98 1.68 -25.30
C ILE A 332 -3.66 2.16 -24.73
N SER A 333 -3.65 2.41 -23.42
CA SER A 333 -2.43 2.68 -22.67
C SER A 333 -1.84 1.35 -22.18
N VAL A 334 -0.52 1.21 -22.22
CA VAL A 334 0.17 0.04 -21.66
C VAL A 334 0.92 0.48 -20.40
N GLY A 335 0.52 -0.04 -19.25
CA GLY A 335 1.12 0.27 -17.96
C GLY A 335 2.50 -0.38 -17.77
N ARG A 336 3.19 0.01 -16.69
CA ARG A 336 4.55 -0.49 -16.33
C ARG A 336 4.60 -2.00 -16.12
N THR A 337 3.50 -2.59 -15.63
CA THR A 337 3.35 -4.04 -15.46
C THR A 337 2.79 -4.74 -16.71
N GLY A 338 2.57 -4.00 -17.80
CA GLY A 338 2.09 -4.53 -19.07
C GLY A 338 0.57 -4.59 -19.21
N VAL A 339 -0.18 -4.08 -18.24
CA VAL A 339 -1.64 -3.96 -18.31
C VAL A 339 -2.05 -3.05 -19.45
N LEU A 340 -2.97 -3.52 -20.29
CA LEU A 340 -3.62 -2.72 -21.33
C LEU A 340 -4.87 -2.07 -20.72
N THR A 341 -4.80 -0.75 -20.53
CA THR A 341 -5.89 0.05 -19.98
C THR A 341 -6.55 0.86 -21.09
N PRO A 342 -7.86 0.67 -21.35
CA PRO A 342 -8.59 1.47 -22.32
C PRO A 342 -8.84 2.88 -21.77
N VAL A 343 -8.57 3.88 -22.61
CA VAL A 343 -8.71 5.31 -22.30
C VAL A 343 -9.66 5.94 -23.31
N ALA A 344 -10.78 6.45 -22.83
CA ALA A 344 -11.71 7.24 -23.61
C ALA A 344 -11.06 8.56 -24.04
N VAL A 345 -11.11 8.88 -25.33
CA VAL A 345 -10.74 10.18 -25.89
C VAL A 345 -11.98 10.83 -26.47
N PHE A 346 -12.38 11.97 -25.93
CA PHE A 346 -13.63 12.66 -26.25
C PHE A 346 -13.40 14.14 -26.52
N ASP A 347 -14.44 14.82 -27.01
CA ASP A 347 -14.37 16.27 -27.24
C ASP A 347 -14.07 17.01 -25.93
N PRO A 348 -13.10 17.95 -25.94
CA PRO A 348 -12.75 18.70 -24.73
C PRO A 348 -13.97 19.35 -24.09
N VAL A 349 -14.16 19.10 -22.80
CA VAL A 349 -15.29 19.63 -22.03
C VAL A 349 -14.79 20.18 -20.71
N GLN A 350 -15.39 21.28 -20.24
CA GLN A 350 -15.09 21.82 -18.92
C GLN A 350 -15.85 21.04 -17.86
N ILE A 351 -15.10 20.49 -16.90
CA ILE A 351 -15.62 19.84 -15.70
C ILE A 351 -14.74 20.32 -14.56
N ALA A 352 -15.35 20.84 -13.51
CA ALA A 352 -14.67 21.20 -12.28
C ALA A 352 -13.58 22.25 -12.53
N GLY A 353 -13.90 23.27 -13.33
CA GLY A 353 -12.98 24.36 -13.69
C GLY A 353 -11.81 23.96 -14.60
N THR A 354 -11.70 22.69 -15.00
CA THR A 354 -10.63 22.19 -15.87
C THR A 354 -11.17 21.63 -17.17
N THR A 355 -10.40 21.77 -18.25
CA THR A 355 -10.75 21.12 -19.52
C THR A 355 -10.25 19.68 -19.51
N VAL A 356 -11.18 18.74 -19.70
CA VAL A 356 -10.91 17.31 -19.76
C VAL A 356 -11.25 16.79 -21.16
N SER A 357 -10.37 15.96 -21.71
CA SER A 357 -10.55 15.31 -23.03
C SER A 357 -10.24 13.81 -22.99
N ARG A 358 -9.84 13.29 -21.83
CA ARG A 358 -9.44 11.90 -21.62
C ARG A 358 -9.98 11.39 -20.29
N ALA A 359 -10.46 10.15 -20.26
CA ALA A 359 -10.86 9.45 -19.04
C ALA A 359 -10.50 7.97 -19.14
N THR A 360 -10.16 7.35 -18.01
CA THR A 360 -9.96 5.89 -17.97
C THR A 360 -11.31 5.19 -18.12
N LEU A 361 -11.30 4.08 -18.85
CA LEU A 361 -12.42 3.13 -18.92
C LEU A 361 -12.14 1.86 -18.10
N HIS A 362 -11.00 1.83 -17.41
CA HIS A 362 -10.49 0.75 -16.55
C HIS A 362 -10.23 -0.58 -17.26
N ASN A 363 -11.24 -1.23 -17.85
CA ASN A 363 -11.10 -2.50 -18.54
C ASN A 363 -12.25 -2.78 -19.53
N GLU A 364 -12.08 -3.80 -20.37
CA GLU A 364 -13.07 -4.17 -21.39
C GLU A 364 -14.42 -4.61 -20.81
N ASP A 365 -14.42 -5.28 -19.65
CA ASP A 365 -15.65 -5.78 -19.03
C ASP A 365 -16.54 -4.62 -18.57
N LEU A 366 -15.95 -3.58 -17.96
CA LEU A 366 -16.67 -2.36 -17.55
C LEU A 366 -17.20 -1.56 -18.73
N ILE A 367 -16.45 -1.51 -19.84
CA ILE A 367 -16.93 -0.89 -21.09
C ILE A 367 -18.18 -1.61 -21.60
N ARG A 368 -18.19 -2.94 -21.52
CA ARG A 368 -19.32 -3.77 -21.94
C ARG A 368 -20.51 -3.64 -20.99
N GLU A 369 -20.26 -3.61 -19.68
CA GLU A 369 -21.28 -3.41 -18.64
C GLU A 369 -21.98 -2.06 -18.79
N LYS A 370 -21.21 -0.99 -19.01
CA LYS A 370 -21.74 0.37 -19.24
C LYS A 370 -22.24 0.61 -20.68
N ASP A 371 -22.19 -0.40 -21.56
CA ASP A 371 -22.50 -0.33 -23.00
C ASP A 371 -21.92 0.94 -23.65
N ILE A 372 -20.61 1.17 -23.49
CA ILE A 372 -19.92 2.32 -24.06
C ILE A 372 -19.39 1.97 -25.45
N ARG A 373 -19.78 2.75 -26.46
CA ARG A 373 -19.38 2.53 -27.86
C ARG A 373 -18.66 3.75 -28.43
N VAL A 374 -17.69 3.53 -29.31
CA VAL A 374 -17.00 4.62 -30.00
C VAL A 374 -18.00 5.37 -30.87
N GLY A 375 -18.10 6.69 -30.70
CA GLY A 375 -19.12 7.54 -31.33
C GLY A 375 -20.24 7.98 -30.40
N ASP A 376 -20.43 7.32 -29.24
CA ASP A 376 -21.48 7.65 -28.27
C ASP A 376 -21.34 9.07 -27.71
N TYR A 377 -22.47 9.65 -27.33
CA TYR A 377 -22.48 10.72 -26.32
C TYR A 377 -22.35 10.09 -24.94
N ILE A 378 -21.38 10.55 -24.16
CA ILE A 378 -21.06 10.04 -22.84
C ILE A 378 -21.21 11.13 -21.79
N VAL A 379 -21.62 10.71 -20.60
CA VAL A 379 -21.62 11.55 -19.40
C VAL A 379 -20.29 11.31 -18.68
N VAL A 380 -19.56 12.38 -18.45
CA VAL A 380 -18.27 12.38 -17.76
C VAL A 380 -18.35 13.23 -16.50
N HIS A 381 -17.70 12.77 -15.44
CA HIS A 381 -17.50 13.55 -14.22
C HIS A 381 -16.07 13.34 -13.70
N LYS A 382 -15.70 14.04 -12.63
CA LYS A 382 -14.49 13.71 -11.87
C LYS A 382 -14.80 12.92 -10.60
N ALA A 383 -14.32 11.68 -10.55
CA ALA A 383 -14.38 10.85 -9.37
C ALA A 383 -13.59 11.52 -8.24
N GLY A 384 -14.31 11.87 -7.16
CA GLY A 384 -13.77 12.64 -6.06
C GLY A 384 -13.10 13.94 -6.49
N ASP A 385 -13.63 14.64 -7.50
CA ASP A 385 -13.07 15.90 -8.01
C ASP A 385 -11.63 15.81 -8.56
N VAL A 386 -11.10 14.60 -8.81
CA VAL A 386 -9.74 14.38 -9.32
C VAL A 386 -9.70 13.66 -10.65
N ILE A 387 -10.17 12.41 -10.69
CA ILE A 387 -9.93 11.51 -11.82
C ILE A 387 -11.14 11.55 -12.75
N PRO A 388 -11.00 11.95 -14.01
CA PRO A 388 -12.11 11.86 -14.95
C PRO A 388 -12.54 10.41 -15.18
N GLU A 389 -13.84 10.17 -15.07
CA GLU A 389 -14.46 8.88 -15.31
C GLU A 389 -15.66 9.04 -16.25
N VAL A 390 -15.83 8.06 -17.13
CA VAL A 390 -17.07 7.90 -17.91
C VAL A 390 -18.12 7.21 -17.06
N VAL A 391 -19.19 7.92 -16.74
CA VAL A 391 -20.27 7.43 -15.87
C VAL A 391 -21.18 6.47 -16.64
N ARG A 392 -21.70 6.95 -17.77
CA ARG A 392 -22.68 6.24 -18.61
C ARG A 392 -22.63 6.77 -20.04
N SER A 393 -23.01 5.91 -21.00
CA SER A 393 -23.38 6.35 -22.34
C SER A 393 -24.81 6.91 -22.34
N LEU A 394 -25.18 7.62 -23.41
CA LEU A 394 -26.54 8.10 -23.68
C LEU A 394 -27.10 7.37 -24.92
N PRO A 395 -27.64 6.14 -24.76
CA PRO A 395 -28.12 5.33 -25.88
C PRO A 395 -29.18 6.01 -26.73
N GLU A 396 -29.98 6.89 -26.15
CA GLU A 396 -31.04 7.65 -26.82
C GLU A 396 -30.50 8.66 -27.85
N ARG A 397 -29.21 8.99 -27.82
CA ARG A 397 -28.56 9.89 -28.79
C ARG A 397 -27.80 9.15 -29.90
N ARG A 398 -27.94 7.82 -29.96
CA ARG A 398 -27.26 7.00 -30.96
C ARG A 398 -27.85 7.18 -32.35
N THR A 399 -26.96 7.11 -33.32
CA THR A 399 -27.24 7.22 -34.76
C THR A 399 -27.24 5.86 -35.45
N GLY A 400 -26.69 4.82 -34.80
CA GLY A 400 -26.52 3.48 -35.36
C GLY A 400 -25.14 3.25 -35.97
N GLU A 401 -24.30 4.28 -36.09
CA GLU A 401 -22.93 4.21 -36.60
C GLU A 401 -21.89 3.86 -35.52
N GLU A 402 -22.32 3.76 -34.25
CA GLU A 402 -21.41 3.57 -33.12
C GLU A 402 -20.79 2.17 -33.09
N GLN A 403 -19.49 2.13 -32.79
CA GLN A 403 -18.70 0.90 -32.86
C GLN A 403 -18.47 0.27 -31.49
N ILE A 404 -18.73 -1.02 -31.38
CA ILE A 404 -18.43 -1.80 -30.17
C ILE A 404 -16.92 -1.94 -30.02
N PHE A 405 -16.42 -1.52 -28.86
CA PHE A 405 -15.01 -1.67 -28.53
C PHE A 405 -14.64 -3.13 -28.22
N ARG A 406 -13.47 -3.55 -28.68
CA ARG A 406 -12.83 -4.82 -28.31
C ARG A 406 -11.38 -4.57 -27.97
N MET A 407 -10.89 -5.21 -26.92
CA MET A 407 -9.48 -5.12 -26.55
C MET A 407 -8.62 -5.72 -27.67
N PRO A 408 -7.51 -5.09 -28.09
CA PRO A 408 -6.66 -5.63 -29.13
C PRO A 408 -5.99 -6.93 -28.67
N ASP A 409 -5.85 -7.87 -29.60
CA ASP A 409 -5.18 -9.15 -29.37
C ASP A 409 -3.64 -9.01 -29.38
N HIS A 410 -3.11 -7.88 -29.86
CA HIS A 410 -1.69 -7.53 -29.86
C HIS A 410 -1.44 -6.21 -29.13
N CYS A 411 -0.30 -6.13 -28.45
CA CYS A 411 0.12 -4.94 -27.72
C CYS A 411 0.37 -3.77 -28.70
N PRO A 412 -0.26 -2.61 -28.51
CA PRO A 412 -0.11 -1.47 -29.43
C PRO A 412 1.30 -0.85 -29.41
N VAL A 413 2.11 -1.17 -28.40
CA VAL A 413 3.47 -0.61 -28.23
C VAL A 413 4.54 -1.49 -28.85
N CYS A 414 4.46 -2.82 -28.67
CA CYS A 414 5.51 -3.74 -29.12
C CYS A 414 5.03 -4.86 -30.06
N GLY A 415 3.72 -4.96 -30.32
CA GLY A 415 3.14 -5.99 -31.18
C GLY A 415 3.19 -7.41 -30.62
N ALA A 416 3.48 -7.61 -29.32
CA ALA A 416 3.41 -8.92 -28.68
C ALA A 416 1.95 -9.38 -28.52
N LYS A 417 1.69 -10.69 -28.62
CA LYS A 417 0.35 -11.25 -28.43
C LYS A 417 -0.06 -11.05 -26.97
N THR A 418 -1.19 -10.41 -26.76
CA THR A 418 -1.73 -10.12 -25.43
C THR A 418 -2.33 -11.38 -24.80
N ILE A 419 -2.36 -11.41 -23.48
CA ILE A 419 -2.85 -12.55 -22.70
C ILE A 419 -3.81 -12.02 -21.64
N ARG A 420 -4.94 -12.72 -21.49
CA ARG A 420 -5.88 -12.54 -20.38
C ARG A 420 -5.90 -13.83 -19.57
N GLU A 421 -5.38 -13.80 -18.35
CA GLU A 421 -5.34 -14.98 -17.48
C GLU A 421 -6.76 -15.37 -17.04
N LYS A 422 -7.00 -16.68 -16.86
CA LYS A 422 -8.30 -17.19 -16.46
C LYS A 422 -8.66 -16.67 -15.06
N GLY A 423 -9.77 -15.93 -14.96
CA GLY A 423 -10.22 -15.31 -13.72
C GLY A 423 -9.69 -13.88 -13.49
N GLU A 424 -8.91 -13.32 -14.42
CA GLU A 424 -8.50 -11.93 -14.38
C GLU A 424 -9.24 -11.08 -15.44
N VAL A 425 -9.52 -9.83 -15.08
CA VAL A 425 -10.19 -8.85 -15.96
C VAL A 425 -9.17 -8.15 -16.86
N ALA A 426 -7.94 -7.98 -16.38
CA ALA A 426 -6.90 -7.25 -17.08
C ALA A 426 -6.26 -8.07 -18.22
N VAL A 427 -6.17 -7.45 -19.40
CA VAL A 427 -5.41 -7.94 -20.55
C VAL A 427 -3.99 -7.39 -20.49
N ARG A 428 -2.97 -8.22 -20.76
CA ARG A 428 -1.57 -7.83 -20.56
C ARG A 428 -0.65 -8.18 -21.73
N CYS A 429 0.42 -7.39 -21.86
CA CYS A 429 1.56 -7.66 -22.73
C CYS A 429 2.60 -8.54 -22.01
N PRO A 430 2.87 -9.78 -22.47
CA PRO A 430 3.82 -10.70 -21.83
C PRO A 430 5.30 -10.38 -22.10
N ASN A 431 5.60 -9.53 -23.09
CA ASN A 431 6.95 -9.17 -23.48
C ASN A 431 7.63 -8.27 -22.42
N ILE A 432 8.75 -8.73 -21.85
CA ILE A 432 9.53 -7.97 -20.85
C ILE A 432 10.35 -6.83 -21.46
N SER A 433 10.62 -6.90 -22.77
CA SER A 433 11.30 -5.86 -23.53
C SER A 433 10.32 -4.86 -24.17
N CYS A 434 9.05 -4.89 -23.76
CA CYS A 434 8.08 -3.89 -24.21
C CYS A 434 8.54 -2.50 -23.76
N PRO A 435 8.66 -1.49 -24.66
CA PRO A 435 9.09 -0.14 -24.28
C PRO A 435 8.29 0.47 -23.11
N ALA A 436 7.00 0.16 -23.01
CA ALA A 436 6.13 0.62 -21.93
C ALA A 436 6.45 0.04 -20.55
N ARG A 437 7.19 -1.08 -20.49
CA ARG A 437 7.55 -1.81 -19.27
C ARG A 437 9.05 -1.84 -18.99
N LEU A 438 9.86 -1.57 -20.01
CA LEU A 438 11.30 -1.82 -20.01
C LEU A 438 12.01 -1.18 -18.82
N LYS A 439 11.66 0.06 -18.45
CA LYS A 439 12.23 0.75 -17.29
C LYS A 439 12.01 -0.04 -15.99
N GLU A 440 10.80 -0.53 -15.76
CA GLU A 440 10.47 -1.33 -14.57
C GLU A 440 11.14 -2.71 -14.63
N SER A 441 11.17 -3.34 -15.80
CA SER A 441 11.84 -4.63 -16.01
C SER A 441 13.34 -4.55 -15.72
N ILE A 442 14.04 -3.51 -16.18
CA ILE A 442 15.46 -3.28 -15.88
C ILE A 442 15.66 -3.01 -14.38
N PHE A 443 14.81 -2.17 -13.78
CA PHE A 443 14.92 -1.84 -12.36
C PHE A 443 14.73 -3.08 -11.48
N HIS A 444 13.75 -3.92 -11.79
CA HIS A 444 13.53 -5.21 -11.13
C HIS A 444 14.71 -6.17 -11.33
N PHE A 445 15.21 -6.29 -12.56
CA PHE A 445 16.36 -7.13 -12.90
C PHE A 445 17.63 -6.74 -12.12
N ALA A 446 17.86 -5.43 -11.94
CA ALA A 446 18.99 -4.88 -11.19
C ALA A 446 18.83 -4.98 -9.66
N SER A 447 17.65 -5.34 -9.15
CA SER A 447 17.36 -5.33 -7.71
C SER A 447 18.26 -6.28 -6.91
N ARG A 448 18.38 -6.01 -5.60
CA ARG A 448 19.24 -6.77 -4.66
C ARG A 448 18.94 -8.27 -4.62
N ASN A 449 17.67 -8.66 -4.77
CA ASN A 449 17.25 -10.06 -4.73
C ASN A 449 17.29 -10.72 -6.12
N ALA A 450 17.43 -9.94 -7.18
CA ALA A 450 17.72 -10.40 -8.54
C ALA A 450 19.25 -10.37 -8.78
N MET A 451 19.70 -9.64 -9.81
CA MET A 451 21.09 -9.66 -10.24
C MET A 451 22.04 -8.80 -9.40
N ASP A 452 21.52 -8.02 -8.43
CA ASP A 452 22.26 -7.16 -7.49
C ASP A 452 23.23 -6.20 -8.18
N ILE A 453 22.69 -5.35 -9.08
CA ILE A 453 23.44 -4.29 -9.78
C ILE A 453 23.04 -2.94 -9.16
N ARG A 454 23.71 -2.58 -8.06
CA ARG A 454 23.31 -1.44 -7.20
C ARG A 454 23.44 -0.08 -7.88
N GLY A 455 24.37 0.05 -8.81
CA GLY A 455 24.59 1.26 -9.60
C GLY A 455 23.46 1.57 -10.58
N LEU A 456 22.60 0.60 -10.92
CA LEU A 456 21.42 0.80 -11.78
C LEU A 456 20.21 1.30 -10.99
N GLY A 457 20.32 2.52 -10.46
CA GLY A 457 19.19 3.21 -9.84
C GLY A 457 18.14 3.71 -10.87
N LYS A 458 16.92 4.02 -10.41
CA LYS A 458 15.78 4.45 -11.25
C LYS A 458 16.15 5.56 -12.26
N VAL A 459 16.81 6.61 -11.78
CA VAL A 459 17.21 7.77 -12.62
C VAL A 459 18.18 7.36 -13.73
N LEU A 460 19.09 6.41 -13.48
CA LEU A 460 20.02 5.95 -14.50
C LEU A 460 19.31 5.04 -15.52
N VAL A 461 18.42 4.17 -15.06
CA VAL A 461 17.60 3.31 -15.93
C VAL A 461 16.73 4.15 -16.88
N GLU A 462 16.11 5.23 -16.36
CA GLU A 462 15.37 6.18 -17.18
C GLU A 462 16.25 6.78 -18.29
N GLN A 463 17.42 7.31 -17.94
CA GLN A 463 18.34 7.88 -18.92
C GLN A 463 18.81 6.86 -19.98
N LEU A 464 19.09 5.62 -19.58
CA LEU A 464 19.53 4.56 -20.49
C LEU A 464 18.45 4.19 -21.51
N VAL A 465 17.20 4.07 -21.06
CA VAL A 465 16.07 3.74 -21.92
C VAL A 465 15.68 4.93 -22.80
N ASP A 466 15.59 6.13 -22.24
CA ASP A 466 15.13 7.33 -22.95
C ASP A 466 16.11 7.78 -24.04
N ARG A 467 17.42 7.55 -23.83
CA ARG A 467 18.46 7.76 -24.87
C ARG A 467 18.61 6.58 -25.83
N GLY A 468 17.81 5.52 -25.67
CA GLY A 468 17.82 4.34 -26.54
C GLY A 468 19.07 3.47 -26.43
N LEU A 469 19.86 3.62 -25.36
CA LEU A 469 21.07 2.84 -25.09
C LEU A 469 20.74 1.40 -24.64
N VAL A 470 19.58 1.21 -24.02
CA VAL A 470 19.08 -0.09 -23.54
C VAL A 470 17.66 -0.28 -24.05
N LYS A 471 17.41 -1.39 -24.76
CA LYS A 471 16.10 -1.76 -25.36
C LYS A 471 15.55 -3.08 -24.80
N SER A 472 16.36 -3.78 -24.04
CA SER A 472 16.09 -5.05 -23.37
C SER A 472 16.98 -5.17 -22.14
N VAL A 473 16.63 -6.04 -21.20
CA VAL A 473 17.49 -6.31 -20.03
C VAL A 473 18.86 -6.87 -20.41
N ALA A 474 18.97 -7.55 -21.55
CA ALA A 474 20.25 -8.07 -22.05
C ALA A 474 21.22 -6.95 -22.48
N ASP A 475 20.71 -5.82 -22.97
CA ASP A 475 21.56 -4.69 -23.42
C ASP A 475 22.43 -4.11 -22.31
N ILE A 476 22.05 -4.30 -21.03
CA ILE A 476 22.82 -3.88 -19.86
C ILE A 476 24.25 -4.43 -19.93
N TYR A 477 24.41 -5.67 -20.39
CA TYR A 477 25.71 -6.34 -20.46
C TYR A 477 26.59 -5.89 -21.64
N PHE A 478 26.05 -5.09 -22.55
CA PHE A 478 26.75 -4.57 -23.73
C PHE A 478 27.04 -3.06 -23.64
N LEU A 479 26.75 -2.44 -22.48
CA LEU A 479 26.99 -1.02 -22.25
C LEU A 479 28.48 -0.67 -22.32
N ARG A 480 28.81 0.37 -23.09
CA ARG A 480 30.18 0.84 -23.22
C ARG A 480 30.45 1.97 -22.25
N ARG A 481 31.70 2.02 -21.76
CA ARG A 481 32.17 3.07 -20.85
C ARG A 481 31.93 4.49 -21.40
N GLU A 482 32.13 4.67 -22.69
CA GLU A 482 31.97 5.97 -23.36
C GLU A 482 30.52 6.47 -23.35
N ASP A 483 29.56 5.56 -23.51
CA ASP A 483 28.13 5.90 -23.50
C ASP A 483 27.68 6.31 -22.09
N LEU A 484 28.18 5.61 -21.07
CA LEU A 484 27.87 5.87 -19.66
C LEU A 484 28.43 7.22 -19.19
N LEU A 485 29.63 7.61 -19.64
CA LEU A 485 30.24 8.89 -19.29
C LEU A 485 29.50 10.11 -19.84
N ARG A 486 28.65 9.93 -20.86
CA ARG A 486 27.81 10.99 -21.45
C ARG A 486 26.51 11.21 -20.67
N LEU A 487 26.21 10.37 -19.69
CA LEU A 487 25.00 10.45 -18.87
C LEU A 487 25.18 11.43 -17.71
N GLU A 488 24.08 12.03 -17.29
CA GLU A 488 24.11 12.96 -16.17
C GLU A 488 24.43 12.21 -14.87
N ARG A 489 25.26 12.84 -14.03
CA ARG A 489 25.72 12.28 -12.73
C ARG A 489 26.55 10.99 -12.86
N MET A 490 27.09 10.69 -14.04
CA MET A 490 28.01 9.58 -14.27
C MET A 490 29.45 10.07 -14.43
N GLY A 491 30.25 9.94 -13.36
CA GLY A 491 31.69 10.20 -13.39
C GLY A 491 32.52 8.95 -13.74
N PRO A 492 33.84 9.09 -13.95
CA PRO A 492 34.72 7.96 -14.26
C PRO A 492 34.69 6.84 -13.21
N LYS A 493 34.59 7.19 -11.92
CA LYS A 493 34.56 6.24 -10.81
C LYS A 493 33.22 5.50 -10.71
N SER A 494 32.09 6.21 -10.84
CA SER A 494 30.76 5.57 -10.80
C SER A 494 30.54 4.68 -12.01
N THR A 495 31.02 5.09 -13.20
CA THR A 495 31.00 4.28 -14.42
C THR A 495 31.79 2.98 -14.25
N ALA A 496 33.02 3.05 -13.72
CA ALA A 496 33.84 1.87 -13.49
C ALA A 496 33.20 0.92 -12.46
N ASN A 497 32.61 1.46 -11.39
CA ASN A 497 31.89 0.65 -10.41
C ASN A 497 30.68 -0.06 -11.03
N LEU A 498 29.89 0.65 -11.84
CA LEU A 498 28.72 0.05 -12.50
C LEU A 498 29.11 -1.08 -13.46
N LEU A 499 30.12 -0.87 -14.31
CA LEU A 499 30.59 -1.91 -15.22
C LEU A 499 31.13 -3.14 -14.46
N ARG A 500 31.81 -2.93 -13.33
CA ARG A 500 32.24 -4.03 -12.46
C ARG A 500 31.05 -4.79 -11.87
N GLU A 501 30.05 -4.09 -11.35
CA GLU A 501 28.83 -4.72 -10.80
C GLU A 501 28.06 -5.51 -11.88
N ILE A 502 27.97 -4.98 -13.10
CA ILE A 502 27.38 -5.69 -14.25
C ILE A 502 28.16 -6.98 -14.54
N GLU A 503 29.49 -6.93 -14.57
CA GLU A 503 30.33 -8.12 -14.81
C GLU A 503 30.18 -9.15 -13.69
N GLU A 504 30.24 -8.71 -12.42
CA GLU A 504 30.03 -9.58 -11.25
C GLU A 504 28.64 -10.24 -11.25
N SER A 505 27.63 -9.54 -11.79
CA SER A 505 26.26 -10.07 -11.85
C SER A 505 26.12 -11.30 -12.76
N LYS A 506 27.02 -11.51 -13.73
CA LYS A 506 26.97 -12.66 -14.65
C LYS A 506 27.08 -14.00 -13.91
N GLY A 507 27.81 -14.03 -12.78
CA GLY A 507 28.03 -15.23 -11.97
C GLY A 507 26.92 -15.56 -10.97
N ARG A 508 25.84 -14.75 -10.90
CA ARG A 508 24.75 -14.96 -9.94
C ARG A 508 24.02 -16.27 -10.17
N GLU A 509 23.41 -16.79 -9.12
CA GLU A 509 22.71 -18.08 -9.14
C GLU A 509 21.46 -18.05 -10.03
N LEU A 510 21.09 -19.19 -10.62
CA LEU A 510 19.98 -19.29 -11.57
C LEU A 510 18.65 -18.74 -11.01
N HIS A 511 18.35 -18.95 -9.72
CA HIS A 511 17.11 -18.45 -9.14
C HIS A 511 17.02 -16.92 -9.14
N ARG A 512 18.16 -16.22 -9.03
CA ARG A 512 18.23 -14.75 -9.09
C ARG A 512 17.94 -14.24 -10.49
N LEU A 513 18.42 -14.96 -11.51
CA LEU A 513 18.09 -14.69 -12.90
C LEU A 513 16.60 -14.90 -13.16
N ILE A 514 16.05 -16.07 -12.77
CA ILE A 514 14.62 -16.37 -12.96
C ILE A 514 13.74 -15.31 -12.28
N PHE A 515 14.10 -14.91 -11.07
CA PHE A 515 13.42 -13.82 -10.37
C PHE A 515 13.57 -12.50 -11.12
N GLY A 516 14.78 -12.15 -11.56
CA GLY A 516 15.10 -10.91 -12.29
C GLY A 516 14.40 -10.77 -13.65
N LEU A 517 14.07 -11.88 -14.32
CA LEU A 517 13.27 -11.87 -15.55
C LEU A 517 11.84 -11.36 -15.32
N GLY A 518 11.37 -11.28 -14.07
CA GLY A 518 10.09 -10.67 -13.73
C GLY A 518 8.88 -11.46 -14.24
N ILE A 519 8.97 -12.79 -14.28
CA ILE A 519 7.87 -13.66 -14.66
C ILE A 519 6.71 -13.48 -13.68
N ARG A 520 5.48 -13.27 -14.18
CA ARG A 520 4.31 -12.98 -13.34
C ARG A 520 4.06 -14.13 -12.35
N HIS A 521 3.69 -13.75 -11.11
CA HIS A 521 3.47 -14.65 -9.96
C HIS A 521 4.72 -15.41 -9.48
N VAL A 522 5.85 -15.31 -10.17
CA VAL A 522 7.12 -15.91 -9.76
C VAL A 522 7.87 -14.97 -8.83
N GLY A 523 7.59 -15.08 -7.53
CA GLY A 523 8.39 -14.43 -6.49
C GLY A 523 9.73 -15.16 -6.24
N GLU A 524 10.56 -14.60 -5.35
CA GLU A 524 11.89 -15.14 -5.01
C GLU A 524 11.86 -16.64 -4.62
N ARG A 525 10.88 -17.03 -3.79
CA ARG A 525 10.68 -18.43 -3.39
C ARG A 525 10.33 -19.34 -4.56
N ALA A 526 9.40 -18.91 -5.42
CA ALA A 526 9.02 -19.68 -6.61
C ALA A 526 10.19 -19.80 -7.59
N ALA A 527 10.95 -18.72 -7.79
CA ALA A 527 12.15 -18.74 -8.62
C ALA A 527 13.21 -19.72 -8.10
N LYS A 528 13.37 -19.82 -6.77
CA LYS A 528 14.26 -20.78 -6.13
C LYS A 528 13.81 -22.22 -6.36
N LEU A 529 12.53 -22.53 -6.14
CA LEU A 529 11.97 -23.87 -6.38
C LEU A 529 12.11 -24.28 -7.85
N LEU A 530 11.83 -23.35 -8.78
CA LEU A 530 12.01 -23.59 -10.22
C LEU A 530 13.48 -23.85 -10.57
N ALA A 531 14.41 -23.05 -10.04
CA ALA A 531 15.84 -23.25 -10.27
C ALA A 531 16.33 -24.60 -9.73
N GLU A 532 15.94 -24.96 -8.50
CA GLU A 532 16.33 -26.23 -7.86
C GLU A 532 15.77 -27.45 -8.60
N HIS A 533 14.53 -27.36 -9.09
CA HIS A 533 13.89 -28.48 -9.79
C HIS A 533 14.43 -28.68 -11.21
N PHE A 534 14.54 -27.59 -11.99
CA PHE A 534 14.89 -27.68 -13.41
C PHE A 534 16.38 -27.49 -13.68
N GLY A 535 17.15 -26.89 -12.78
CA GLY A 535 18.61 -26.73 -12.84
C GLY A 535 19.18 -25.95 -14.02
N SER A 536 18.37 -25.55 -15.00
CA SER A 536 18.77 -24.78 -16.18
C SER A 536 17.57 -24.04 -16.75
N ILE A 537 17.80 -22.86 -17.32
CA ILE A 537 16.72 -22.09 -17.94
C ILE A 537 16.12 -22.82 -19.16
N ASP A 538 16.94 -23.60 -19.88
CA ASP A 538 16.49 -24.35 -21.06
C ASP A 538 15.56 -25.51 -20.70
N ARG A 539 15.81 -26.21 -19.58
CA ARG A 539 14.87 -27.22 -19.06
C ARG A 539 13.58 -26.56 -18.58
N LEU A 540 13.66 -25.43 -17.89
CA LEU A 540 12.48 -24.68 -17.45
C LEU A 540 11.65 -24.20 -18.65
N ALA A 541 12.28 -23.74 -19.73
CA ALA A 541 11.60 -23.28 -20.94
C ALA A 541 10.79 -24.38 -21.65
N ARG A 542 11.21 -25.65 -21.52
CA ARG A 542 10.55 -26.81 -22.12
C ARG A 542 9.50 -27.46 -21.21
N ALA A 543 9.46 -27.08 -19.94
CA ALA A 543 8.62 -27.71 -18.93
C ALA A 543 7.13 -27.66 -19.29
N THR A 544 6.39 -28.75 -19.05
CA THR A 544 4.93 -28.77 -19.22
C THR A 544 4.20 -28.12 -18.06
N GLU A 545 2.92 -27.78 -18.24
CA GLU A 545 2.11 -27.23 -17.15
C GLU A 545 1.94 -28.26 -16.03
N GLU A 546 1.84 -29.55 -16.37
CA GLU A 546 1.81 -30.67 -15.43
C GLU A 546 3.11 -30.79 -14.64
N GLU A 547 4.27 -30.64 -15.28
CA GLU A 547 5.58 -30.67 -14.61
C GLU A 547 5.75 -29.49 -13.65
N LEU A 548 5.30 -28.30 -14.06
CA LEU A 548 5.35 -27.10 -13.22
C LEU A 548 4.45 -27.23 -12.00
N THR A 549 3.21 -27.69 -12.17
CA THR A 549 2.23 -27.87 -11.08
C THR A 549 2.54 -29.04 -10.15
N ALA A 550 3.40 -29.98 -10.57
CA ALA A 550 3.89 -31.05 -9.71
C ALA A 550 4.85 -30.56 -8.62
N ILE A 551 5.42 -29.36 -8.77
CA ILE A 551 6.32 -28.76 -7.78
C ILE A 551 5.47 -28.22 -6.61
N PRO A 552 5.75 -28.61 -5.36
CA PRO A 552 5.05 -28.08 -4.20
C PRO A 552 5.09 -26.55 -4.20
N GLU A 553 3.94 -25.93 -3.91
CA GLU A 553 3.73 -24.47 -3.87
C GLU A 553 3.68 -23.75 -5.23
N ILE A 554 3.87 -24.47 -6.34
CA ILE A 554 3.63 -23.95 -7.69
C ILE A 554 2.22 -24.32 -8.13
N GLY A 555 1.32 -23.34 -8.04
CA GLY A 555 -0.07 -23.51 -8.48
C GLY A 555 -0.25 -23.29 -9.99
N PRO A 556 -1.46 -23.60 -10.53
CA PRO A 556 -1.78 -23.44 -11.96
C PRO A 556 -1.53 -22.03 -12.51
N LYS A 557 -1.75 -20.98 -11.69
CA LYS A 557 -1.47 -19.59 -12.10
C LYS A 557 0.01 -19.35 -12.39
N ILE A 558 0.89 -19.81 -11.50
CA ILE A 558 2.35 -19.66 -11.69
C ILE A 558 2.80 -20.46 -12.90
N ALA A 559 2.31 -21.70 -13.04
CA ALA A 559 2.63 -22.56 -14.18
C ALA A 559 2.22 -21.90 -15.52
N ALA A 560 0.99 -21.38 -15.61
CA ALA A 560 0.50 -20.67 -16.78
C ALA A 560 1.34 -19.43 -17.11
N SER A 561 1.73 -18.62 -16.13
CA SER A 561 2.56 -17.43 -16.37
C SER A 561 3.98 -17.80 -16.83
N VAL A 562 4.58 -18.86 -16.29
CA VAL A 562 5.88 -19.38 -16.76
C VAL A 562 5.76 -19.84 -18.21
N ARG A 563 4.75 -20.63 -18.55
CA ARG A 563 4.50 -21.10 -19.92
C ARG A 563 4.27 -19.94 -20.89
N ALA A 564 3.48 -18.96 -20.51
CA ALA A 564 3.21 -17.76 -21.28
C ALA A 564 4.49 -16.96 -21.56
N PHE A 565 5.38 -16.85 -20.56
CA PHE A 565 6.65 -16.14 -20.70
C PHE A 565 7.56 -16.80 -21.76
N PHE A 566 7.76 -18.11 -21.68
CA PHE A 566 8.62 -18.84 -22.63
C PHE A 566 7.99 -19.08 -24.01
N ALA A 567 6.67 -18.93 -24.13
CA ALA A 567 5.98 -18.99 -25.42
C ALA A 567 6.14 -17.71 -26.27
N GLU A 568 6.56 -16.58 -25.68
CA GLU A 568 6.80 -15.33 -26.40
C GLU A 568 8.22 -15.31 -27.00
N PRO A 569 8.38 -15.29 -28.34
CA PRO A 569 9.69 -15.38 -28.99
C PRO A 569 10.67 -14.28 -28.57
N ARG A 570 10.19 -13.06 -28.31
CA ARG A 570 11.05 -11.95 -27.87
C ARG A 570 11.66 -12.18 -26.49
N ASN A 571 11.00 -12.92 -25.61
CA ASN A 571 11.56 -13.28 -24.31
C ASN A 571 12.67 -14.33 -24.48
N LEU A 572 12.55 -15.25 -25.44
CA LEU A 572 13.60 -16.21 -25.78
C LEU A 572 14.82 -15.51 -26.39
N GLU A 573 14.64 -14.51 -27.24
CA GLU A 573 15.74 -13.68 -27.76
C GLU A 573 16.52 -13.01 -26.62
N VAL A 574 15.83 -12.51 -25.59
CA VAL A 574 16.51 -11.93 -24.42
C VAL A 574 17.38 -12.96 -23.71
N ILE A 575 16.89 -14.19 -23.54
CA ILE A 575 17.65 -15.27 -22.88
C ILE A 575 18.89 -15.62 -23.71
N GLU A 576 18.77 -15.69 -25.03
CA GLU A 576 19.92 -15.94 -25.91
C GLU A 576 20.97 -14.84 -25.78
N ARG A 577 20.55 -13.57 -25.78
CA ARG A 577 21.47 -12.45 -25.62
C ARG A 577 22.13 -12.41 -24.24
N LEU A 578 21.43 -12.85 -23.20
CA LEU A 578 22.02 -13.04 -21.86
C LEU A 578 23.06 -14.18 -21.88
N ARG A 579 22.82 -15.25 -22.66
CA ARG A 579 23.79 -16.33 -22.89
C ARG A 579 25.05 -15.80 -23.56
N GLU A 580 24.90 -15.02 -24.63
CA GLU A 580 26.01 -14.37 -25.36
C GLU A 580 26.83 -13.44 -24.46
N ALA A 581 26.16 -12.73 -23.54
CA ALA A 581 26.79 -11.88 -22.55
C ALA A 581 27.59 -12.64 -21.47
N GLY A 582 27.44 -13.97 -21.39
CA GLY A 582 28.11 -14.83 -20.40
C GLY A 582 27.38 -14.93 -19.06
N VAL A 583 26.08 -14.64 -19.01
CA VAL A 583 25.27 -14.80 -17.79
C VAL A 583 25.07 -16.29 -17.50
N ARG A 584 25.20 -16.69 -16.23
CA ARG A 584 24.98 -18.06 -15.79
C ARG A 584 23.52 -18.47 -15.93
N LEU A 585 23.24 -19.41 -16.83
CA LEU A 585 21.89 -19.93 -17.13
C LEU A 585 21.59 -21.29 -16.47
N GLU A 586 22.52 -21.81 -15.68
CA GLU A 586 22.43 -23.13 -15.06
C GLU A 586 22.82 -23.07 -13.58
N THR A 587 22.17 -23.90 -12.75
CA THR A 587 22.72 -24.25 -11.45
C THR A 587 23.95 -25.11 -11.74
N GLY A 588 25.11 -24.47 -11.82
CA GLY A 588 26.39 -25.17 -11.95
C GLY A 588 26.44 -26.33 -10.95
N GLU A 589 26.99 -27.46 -11.39
CA GLU A 589 27.03 -28.72 -10.65
C GLU A 589 27.28 -28.41 -9.17
N GLU A 590 26.27 -28.61 -8.34
CA GLU A 590 26.57 -28.75 -6.92
C GLU A 590 27.64 -29.83 -6.88
N MET A 591 28.84 -29.48 -6.40
CA MET A 591 29.78 -30.47 -5.94
C MET A 591 28.95 -31.37 -5.03
N GLN A 592 28.56 -32.54 -5.55
CA GLN A 592 28.17 -33.66 -4.73
C GLN A 592 29.38 -33.86 -3.85
N LYS A 593 29.35 -33.28 -2.64
CA LYS A 593 30.44 -33.44 -1.70
C LYS A 593 30.56 -34.93 -1.51
N GLU A 594 31.66 -35.49 -2.01
CA GLU A 594 32.00 -36.88 -1.81
C GLU A 594 32.24 -37.07 -0.31
N GLY A 595 31.16 -37.39 0.39
CA GLY A 595 31.18 -37.72 1.79
C GLY A 595 30.79 -39.18 1.99
N PRO A 596 31.12 -39.76 3.16
CA PRO A 596 30.88 -41.17 3.47
C PRO A 596 29.40 -41.58 3.43
N LEU A 597 28.47 -40.61 3.40
CA LEU A 597 27.02 -40.84 3.40
C LEU A 597 26.35 -40.63 2.02
N LYS A 598 27.14 -40.63 0.94
CA LYS A 598 26.67 -40.44 -0.44
C LYS A 598 25.49 -41.35 -0.78
N GLY A 599 24.39 -40.73 -1.21
CA GLY A 599 23.19 -41.43 -1.69
C GLY A 599 22.33 -42.06 -0.59
N LYS A 600 22.66 -41.86 0.69
CA LYS A 600 21.89 -42.38 1.83
C LYS A 600 20.80 -41.42 2.27
N VAL A 601 19.60 -41.95 2.49
CA VAL A 601 18.44 -41.18 2.95
C VAL A 601 18.18 -41.45 4.44
N PHE A 602 18.16 -40.38 5.23
CA PHE A 602 17.94 -40.39 6.68
C PHE A 602 16.58 -39.81 7.05
N VAL A 603 15.96 -40.34 8.09
CA VAL A 603 14.79 -39.73 8.74
C VAL A 603 15.07 -39.58 10.24
N LEU A 604 14.82 -38.38 10.77
CA LEU A 604 14.99 -38.08 12.19
C LEU A 604 13.65 -38.21 12.92
N THR A 605 13.60 -38.97 14.02
CA THR A 605 12.43 -39.11 14.90
C THR A 605 12.83 -39.06 16.37
N GLY A 606 11.99 -38.49 17.23
CA GLY A 606 12.33 -38.22 18.64
C GLY A 606 13.20 -36.97 18.85
N ALA A 607 13.57 -36.69 20.10
CA ALA A 607 14.49 -35.63 20.50
C ALA A 607 15.90 -36.20 20.73
N LEU A 608 16.93 -35.59 20.13
CA LEU A 608 18.33 -35.99 20.31
C LEU A 608 18.95 -35.18 21.45
N LYS A 609 19.77 -35.81 22.29
CA LYS A 609 20.40 -35.20 23.49
C LYS A 609 21.56 -34.27 23.14
N SER A 610 22.30 -34.59 22.09
CA SER A 610 23.59 -33.99 21.75
C SER A 610 23.53 -33.04 20.55
N PHE A 611 22.41 -33.07 19.81
CA PHE A 611 22.20 -32.23 18.63
C PHE A 611 20.75 -31.74 18.59
N THR A 612 20.53 -30.51 18.15
CA THR A 612 19.22 -30.10 17.65
C THR A 612 18.91 -30.82 16.33
N ARG A 613 17.62 -30.94 15.97
CA ARG A 613 17.22 -31.56 14.68
C ARG A 613 17.83 -30.85 13.48
N GLU A 614 18.02 -29.53 13.54
CA GLU A 614 18.64 -28.75 12.47
C GLU A 614 20.15 -28.99 12.38
N GLU A 615 20.86 -29.09 13.50
CA GLU A 615 22.28 -29.45 13.52
C GLU A 615 22.51 -30.87 13.00
N ALA A 616 21.69 -31.83 13.41
CA ALA A 616 21.76 -33.21 12.91
C ALA A 616 21.50 -33.26 11.39
N LYS A 617 20.55 -32.47 10.89
CA LYS A 617 20.28 -32.34 9.45
C LYS A 617 21.48 -31.75 8.71
N ALA A 618 22.04 -30.65 9.22
CA ALA A 618 23.21 -30.01 8.63
C ALA A 618 24.44 -30.93 8.58
N LEU A 619 24.64 -31.76 9.61
CA LEU A 619 25.73 -32.74 9.66
C LEU A 619 25.57 -33.86 8.62
N ILE A 620 24.35 -34.39 8.47
CA ILE A 620 24.04 -35.41 7.45
C ILE A 620 24.25 -34.85 6.05
N GLU A 621 23.74 -33.66 5.78
CA GLU A 621 23.86 -32.97 4.49
C GLU A 621 25.33 -32.61 4.19
N ARG A 622 26.10 -32.21 5.20
CA ARG A 622 27.54 -31.93 5.08
C ARG A 622 28.36 -33.15 4.66
N LEU A 623 27.94 -34.35 5.07
CA LEU A 623 28.60 -35.63 4.74
C LEU A 623 28.00 -36.33 3.50
N GLY A 624 27.15 -35.64 2.73
CA GLY A 624 26.61 -36.13 1.45
C GLY A 624 25.35 -36.99 1.54
N GLY A 625 24.71 -37.06 2.71
CA GLY A 625 23.43 -37.74 2.92
C GLY A 625 22.23 -36.79 2.75
N ARG A 626 21.03 -37.34 2.54
CA ARG A 626 19.77 -36.58 2.39
C ARG A 626 18.83 -36.83 3.56
N VAL A 627 18.25 -35.78 4.15
CA VAL A 627 17.22 -35.94 5.20
C VAL A 627 15.82 -35.83 4.61
N ALA A 628 14.98 -36.84 4.82
CA ALA A 628 13.58 -36.87 4.42
C ALA A 628 12.65 -36.60 5.60
N SER A 629 11.49 -35.99 5.32
CA SER A 629 10.48 -35.67 6.34
C SER A 629 9.61 -36.87 6.73
N SER A 630 9.56 -37.92 5.90
CA SER A 630 8.75 -39.12 6.09
C SER A 630 9.54 -40.41 5.81
N VAL A 631 9.14 -41.50 6.45
CA VAL A 631 9.72 -42.83 6.25
C VAL A 631 9.11 -43.49 5.03
N SER A 632 9.94 -43.91 4.07
CA SER A 632 9.54 -44.59 2.84
C SER A 632 10.43 -45.81 2.58
N ARG A 633 10.09 -46.66 1.61
CA ARG A 633 10.98 -47.76 1.17
C ARG A 633 12.34 -47.30 0.63
N ARG A 634 12.51 -46.01 0.33
CA ARG A 634 13.78 -45.41 -0.11
C ARG A 634 14.61 -44.85 1.06
N THR A 635 14.13 -44.95 2.29
CA THR A 635 14.86 -44.50 3.49
C THR A 635 15.87 -45.58 3.88
N ASP A 636 17.15 -45.24 3.98
CA ASP A 636 18.21 -46.16 4.40
C ASP A 636 18.33 -46.26 5.92
N TYR A 637 18.19 -45.12 6.62
CA TYR A 637 18.37 -45.04 8.08
C TYR A 637 17.31 -44.18 8.76
N VAL A 638 16.88 -44.60 9.93
CA VAL A 638 16.03 -43.79 10.82
C VAL A 638 16.76 -43.56 12.13
N VAL A 639 17.09 -42.31 12.44
CA VAL A 639 17.76 -41.96 13.69
C VAL A 639 16.70 -41.69 14.76
N VAL A 640 16.78 -42.45 15.85
CA VAL A 640 15.75 -42.52 16.90
C VAL A 640 16.29 -41.88 18.19
N GLY A 641 15.71 -40.73 18.55
CA GLY A 641 15.92 -40.06 19.83
C GLY A 641 14.86 -40.40 20.88
N GLU A 642 14.87 -39.69 22.01
CA GLU A 642 13.89 -39.86 23.09
C GLU A 642 12.47 -39.50 22.62
N ASN A 643 11.47 -40.26 23.10
CA ASN A 643 10.06 -40.18 22.70
C ASN A 643 9.84 -40.24 21.18
N PRO A 644 10.18 -41.38 20.53
CA PRO A 644 9.98 -41.52 19.11
C PRO A 644 8.48 -41.55 18.75
N GLY A 645 8.09 -40.72 17.78
CA GLY A 645 6.70 -40.66 17.30
C GLY A 645 6.38 -41.67 16.20
N SER A 646 5.26 -41.48 15.51
CA SER A 646 4.70 -42.36 14.46
C SER A 646 5.65 -42.78 13.33
N LYS A 647 6.78 -42.09 13.14
CA LYS A 647 7.84 -42.45 12.20
C LYS A 647 8.63 -43.69 12.62
N TYR A 648 8.71 -43.96 13.93
CA TYR A 648 9.36 -45.15 14.47
C TYR A 648 8.54 -46.41 14.17
N ASP A 649 7.23 -46.34 14.40
CA ASP A 649 6.31 -47.43 14.08
C ASP A 649 6.37 -47.75 12.58
N ARG A 650 6.39 -46.71 11.74
CA ARG A 650 6.49 -46.85 10.29
C ARG A 650 7.84 -47.42 9.81
N ALA A 651 8.93 -47.10 10.50
CA ALA A 651 10.25 -47.66 10.21
C ALA A 651 10.33 -49.15 10.56
N ARG A 652 9.69 -49.55 11.67
CA ARG A 652 9.59 -50.93 12.11
C ARG A 652 8.76 -51.78 11.15
N GLU A 653 7.63 -51.27 10.68
CA GLU A 653 6.77 -51.94 9.67
C GLU A 653 7.50 -52.18 8.33
N LEU A 654 8.36 -51.24 7.93
CA LEU A 654 9.08 -51.30 6.65
C LEU A 654 10.45 -52.00 6.76
N GLY A 655 10.85 -52.46 7.94
CA GLY A 655 12.11 -53.18 8.15
C GLY A 655 13.37 -52.32 7.95
N ILE A 656 13.27 -51.00 8.17
CA ILE A 656 14.35 -50.06 7.88
C ILE A 656 15.32 -49.98 9.06
N LYS A 657 16.62 -49.82 8.77
CA LYS A 657 17.67 -49.81 9.80
C LYS A 657 17.52 -48.58 10.70
N MET A 658 17.25 -48.83 11.98
CA MET A 658 17.14 -47.78 13.00
C MET A 658 18.48 -47.61 13.71
N LEU A 659 18.89 -46.35 13.91
CA LEU A 659 20.12 -45.97 14.61
C LEU A 659 19.75 -45.22 15.89
N ASN A 660 20.35 -45.60 17.02
CA ASN A 660 20.32 -44.76 18.20
C ASN A 660 21.32 -43.59 18.05
N GLU A 661 21.25 -42.63 18.97
CA GLU A 661 22.08 -41.41 18.89
C GLU A 661 23.59 -41.69 18.94
N GLU A 662 24.02 -42.70 19.69
CA GLU A 662 25.44 -43.09 19.80
C GLU A 662 25.95 -43.81 18.53
N GLU A 663 25.08 -44.59 17.87
CA GLU A 663 25.36 -45.17 16.55
C GLU A 663 25.39 -44.11 15.46
N PHE A 664 24.54 -43.08 15.57
CA PHE A 664 24.54 -41.94 14.67
C PHE A 664 25.83 -41.12 14.78
N LYS A 665 26.34 -40.85 16.00
CA LYS A 665 27.65 -40.19 16.20
C LYS A 665 28.81 -40.97 15.59
N ARG A 666 28.85 -42.28 15.79
CA ARG A 666 29.86 -43.17 15.19
C ARG A 666 29.82 -43.13 13.66
N LEU A 667 28.63 -43.09 13.09
CA LEU A 667 28.43 -43.00 11.64
C LEU A 667 28.81 -41.63 11.05
N LEU A 668 28.78 -40.57 11.86
CA LEU A 668 29.23 -39.22 11.50
C LEU A 668 30.75 -39.00 11.69
N GLY A 669 31.49 -39.98 12.23
CA GLY A 669 32.92 -39.84 12.51
C GLY A 669 33.25 -38.86 13.64
N LEU A 670 32.29 -38.65 14.55
CA LEU A 670 32.43 -37.77 15.71
C LEU A 670 32.78 -38.62 16.95
N GLU A 671 34.00 -39.17 17.00
CA GLU A 671 34.57 -39.76 18.22
C GLU A 671 35.64 -38.84 18.83
N SER A 672 35.79 -38.96 20.14
CA SER A 672 37.08 -38.85 20.84
C SER A 672 37.58 -40.26 21.07
#